data_AF-A0AAJ5YXX3-F1
#
_entry.id   AF-A0AAJ5YXX3-F1
#
_cell.length_a   1.000
_cell.length_b   1.000
_cell.length_c   1.000
_cell.angle_alpha   90.00
_cell.angle_beta   90.00
_cell.angle_gamma   90.00
#
_symmetry.space_group_name_H-M   'P 1'
#
loop_
_entity.id
_entity.type
_entity.pdbx_description
1 polymer ?
#
loop_
_entity_poly.entity_id
_entity_poly.type
_entity_poly.pdbx_seq_one_letter_code
_entity_poly.pdbx_strand_id
1 'polypeptide(L)'
;MSDHPPAHAREPVPDTYSPDANKANGIRDVAVRRSDKLLVLQSMFSVVCRTIAYLFLRVIPGSFGFYAIHFYLGYLAIWVLYDVRVASQKTRRMPSLSSLVFGHSTSNRPWNIVQLVVHTLVLLFVLDLYYMPYLFPSHREASLKFARVGALSSSSATLHVRYPEPLPRVTGLWETGIQEALVDASDINEAPLRIVWRRVHESEVKIRAPSTVRDPRRWERGPVLHLSNESDWTATATLSDLWPATKYEWRLAFVHNNTFAPMPERPIPFVTWPDSRLSAYGKSKFVPTNKTSSIPLDDPNHFSFATLSCIKPDFPYHPAQFWGWNWLLRMFGIGTQPGGITSRNSIRGFDLMADHYLRRSKMPSLRFLLELGDLIYADVPRYEGPDIGSYRKLYRNVFASHSFRRVYQSIPVMGIFDDHEIINNWSGAGYTNATEDEDRPQAPAGIHAGLNAWNEYIGHANPSPAVKNQHYYSFRYGDTAFFVLDVRGHRTHPQSAVETPTILGEEQRDAFFSWLAQVNHTATFKFIASSVPFTSLWGGPLDLDGRTDGWAFYHEERKQLLDILQYVPNVILLSGDRHEFASVSFRDTVLEFSTSPLSMFYIPIRTLAQEHSIDPPGEETLLKYIPDGNHKWTEFEVDTRDPKQPLVVVRVYVDGKEAWNLRILGQPVNKTQSALGKLAQSLLELFGFRQRNWF
;
A
#
# COMPACT_ATOMS: atom_id res chain seq x y z
N MET A 1 64.65 89.70 35.78
CA MET A 1 63.39 89.94 36.51
C MET A 1 62.46 88.77 36.21
N SER A 2 61.92 87.98 37.14
CA SER A 2 62.24 87.79 38.58
C SER A 2 61.28 86.76 39.20
N ASP A 3 61.63 85.82 40.10
CA ASP A 3 62.91 85.24 40.57
C ASP A 3 62.63 83.85 41.22
N HIS A 4 63.64 83.12 41.72
CA HIS A 4 63.47 81.79 42.37
C HIS A 4 63.04 81.87 43.85
N PRO A 5 62.28 80.86 44.35
CA PRO A 5 62.87 79.87 45.29
C PRO A 5 62.40 78.40 45.08
N PRO A 6 62.94 77.39 45.81
CA PRO A 6 63.01 76.00 45.31
C PRO A 6 62.10 74.93 45.95
N ALA A 7 62.00 73.81 45.23
CA ALA A 7 61.79 72.40 45.62
C ALA A 7 61.00 72.00 46.89
N HIS A 8 59.98 71.16 46.68
CA HIS A 8 59.61 70.07 47.59
C HIS A 8 59.34 68.78 46.81
N ALA A 9 60.00 67.69 47.19
CA ALA A 9 59.68 66.36 46.67
C ALA A 9 58.34 65.86 47.27
N ARG A 10 57.53 65.18 46.46
CA ARG A 10 56.40 64.38 46.94
C ARG A 10 56.68 62.91 46.67
N GLU A 11 56.53 62.09 47.70
CA GLU A 11 56.60 60.64 47.61
C GLU A 11 55.49 60.08 46.71
N PRO A 12 55.70 58.96 46.01
CA PRO A 12 54.64 58.27 45.30
C PRO A 12 53.64 57.66 46.30
N VAL A 13 52.37 58.03 46.16
CA VAL A 13 51.27 57.37 46.88
C VAL A 13 51.22 55.91 46.44
N PRO A 14 51.20 54.92 47.36
CA PRO A 14 51.12 53.52 46.97
C PRO A 14 49.75 53.21 46.36
N ASP A 15 49.76 52.56 45.19
CA ASP A 15 48.54 52.02 44.57
C ASP A 15 47.83 51.07 45.54
N THR A 16 46.64 51.45 45.99
CA THR A 16 45.77 50.57 46.78
C THR A 16 45.23 49.47 45.88
N TYR A 17 45.97 48.36 45.81
CA TYR A 17 45.64 47.16 45.06
C TYR A 17 44.35 46.53 45.61
N SER A 18 43.19 46.89 45.04
CA SER A 18 41.89 46.40 45.49
C SER A 18 41.69 44.93 45.10
N PRO A 19 41.58 43.97 46.06
CA PRO A 19 41.41 42.56 45.75
C PRO A 19 40.03 42.23 45.14
N ASP A 20 39.05 43.13 45.27
CA ASP A 20 37.68 42.90 44.78
C ASP A 20 37.55 43.03 43.25
N ALA A 21 38.42 43.81 42.59
CA ALA A 21 38.41 43.93 41.13
C ALA A 21 38.73 42.59 40.43
N ASN A 22 39.71 41.84 40.94
CA ASN A 22 40.06 40.52 40.41
C ASN A 22 38.98 39.46 40.72
N LYS A 23 38.33 39.53 41.89
CA LYS A 23 37.15 38.70 42.20
C LYS A 23 35.99 38.98 41.25
N ALA A 24 35.68 40.25 40.98
CA ALA A 24 34.59 40.64 40.09
C ALA A 24 34.83 40.18 38.63
N ASN A 25 36.07 40.27 38.14
CA ASN A 25 36.44 39.75 36.82
C ASN A 25 36.36 38.21 36.77
N GLY A 26 36.89 37.50 37.78
CA GLY A 26 36.78 36.04 37.84
C GLY A 26 35.33 35.53 37.88
N ILE A 27 34.44 36.21 38.61
CA ILE A 27 33.00 35.88 38.66
C ILE A 27 32.35 36.12 37.29
N ARG A 28 32.70 37.21 36.59
CA ARG A 28 32.22 37.49 35.22
C ARG A 28 32.68 36.42 34.22
N ASP A 29 33.95 36.03 34.25
CA ASP A 29 34.48 35.00 33.35
C ASP A 29 33.84 33.62 33.57
N VAL A 30 33.56 33.25 34.83
CA VAL A 30 32.82 32.02 35.15
C VAL A 30 31.37 32.11 34.65
N ALA A 31 30.71 33.26 34.78
CA ALA A 31 29.36 33.47 34.26
C ALA A 31 29.30 33.39 32.73
N VAL A 32 30.26 34.03 32.03
CA VAL A 32 30.38 33.97 30.56
C VAL A 32 30.64 32.54 30.11
N ARG A 33 31.62 31.83 30.68
CA ARG A 33 31.91 30.42 30.34
C ARG A 33 30.74 29.48 30.62
N ARG A 34 29.93 29.74 31.66
CA ARG A 34 28.67 29.00 31.90
C ARG A 34 27.61 29.32 30.85
N SER A 35 27.48 30.57 30.42
CA SER A 35 26.56 30.96 29.34
C SER A 35 26.95 30.34 27.99
N ASP A 36 28.24 30.21 27.70
CA ASP A 36 28.74 29.55 26.48
C ASP A 36 28.41 28.06 26.47
N LYS A 37 28.63 27.35 27.58
CA LYS A 37 28.25 25.94 27.71
C LYS A 37 26.74 25.73 27.55
N LEU A 38 25.91 26.63 28.09
CA LEU A 38 24.46 26.60 27.88
C LEU A 38 24.07 26.81 26.41
N LEU A 39 24.69 27.75 25.70
CA LEU A 39 24.40 28.01 24.29
C LEU A 39 24.91 26.92 23.34
N VAL A 40 26.04 26.27 23.66
CA VAL A 40 26.50 25.05 22.97
C VAL A 40 25.50 23.92 23.17
N LEU A 41 25.06 23.68 24.42
CA LEU A 41 24.07 22.65 24.72
C LEU A 41 22.72 22.94 24.04
N GLN A 42 22.25 24.20 24.04
CA GLN A 42 21.06 24.63 23.29
C GLN A 42 21.21 24.36 21.79
N SER A 43 22.38 24.62 21.23
CA SER A 43 22.68 24.34 19.82
C SER A 43 22.59 22.84 19.52
N MET A 44 23.11 21.98 20.40
CA MET A 44 23.00 20.51 20.27
C MET A 44 21.53 20.06 20.30
N PHE A 45 20.75 20.51 21.28
CA PHE A 45 19.32 20.19 21.38
C PHE A 45 18.54 20.64 20.14
N SER A 46 18.79 21.86 19.64
CA SER A 46 18.21 22.40 18.42
C SER A 46 18.55 21.56 17.18
N VAL A 47 19.83 21.28 16.94
CA VAL A 47 20.29 20.52 15.77
C VAL A 47 19.72 19.10 15.81
N VAL A 48 19.81 18.40 16.94
CA VAL A 48 19.29 17.02 17.04
C VAL A 48 17.76 16.99 16.88
N CYS A 49 17.03 17.94 17.50
CA CYS A 49 15.57 18.05 17.30
C CYS A 49 15.20 18.26 15.82
N ARG A 50 15.91 19.15 15.12
CA ARG A 50 15.66 19.44 13.70
C ARG A 50 16.03 18.26 12.79
N THR A 51 17.13 17.56 13.08
CA THR A 51 17.55 16.37 12.34
C THR A 51 16.53 15.24 12.50
N ILE A 52 16.11 14.94 13.75
CA ILE A 52 15.06 13.93 14.00
C ILE A 52 13.76 14.32 13.28
N ALA A 53 13.32 15.56 13.39
CA ALA A 53 12.11 16.04 12.72
C ALA A 53 12.21 15.95 11.20
N TYR A 54 13.35 16.31 10.59
CA TYR A 54 13.56 16.18 9.15
C TYR A 54 13.52 14.71 8.70
N LEU A 55 14.25 13.82 9.38
CA LEU A 55 14.27 12.39 9.08
C LEU A 55 12.86 11.79 9.21
N PHE A 56 12.15 12.10 10.30
CA PHE A 56 10.80 11.61 10.55
C PHE A 56 9.76 12.10 9.52
N LEU A 57 9.78 13.39 9.17
CA LEU A 57 8.77 13.98 8.29
C LEU A 57 9.05 13.74 6.80
N ARG A 58 10.30 13.47 6.41
CA ARG A 58 10.74 13.49 5.00
C ARG A 58 11.44 12.22 4.53
N VAL A 59 11.97 11.39 5.43
CA VAL A 59 12.82 10.23 5.08
C VAL A 59 12.18 8.92 5.53
N ILE A 60 11.98 8.68 6.82
CA ILE A 60 11.33 7.46 7.35
C ILE A 60 10.43 7.85 8.54
N PRO A 61 9.11 7.58 8.51
CA PRO A 61 8.19 7.96 9.59
C PRO A 61 8.20 6.95 10.74
N GLY A 62 9.37 6.61 11.28
CA GLY A 62 9.52 5.59 12.33
C GLY A 62 9.20 6.10 13.74
N SER A 63 9.10 5.17 14.70
CA SER A 63 8.81 5.45 16.12
C SER A 63 9.78 6.43 16.79
N PHE A 64 11.02 6.52 16.28
CA PHE A 64 12.04 7.48 16.72
C PHE A 64 11.60 8.96 16.63
N GLY A 65 10.56 9.29 15.85
CA GLY A 65 9.99 10.64 15.79
C GLY A 65 9.57 11.19 17.16
N PHE A 66 9.16 10.31 18.08
CA PHE A 66 8.83 10.64 19.47
C PHE A 66 9.98 11.32 20.24
N TYR A 67 11.24 11.03 19.90
CA TYR A 67 12.39 11.66 20.55
C TYR A 67 12.52 13.15 20.25
N ALA A 68 11.93 13.68 19.15
CA ALA A 68 11.90 15.11 18.87
C ALA A 68 11.26 15.92 20.02
N ILE A 69 10.27 15.35 20.72
CA ILE A 69 9.63 15.95 21.89
C ILE A 69 10.67 16.19 23.00
N HIS A 70 11.49 15.18 23.30
CA HIS A 70 12.52 15.26 24.33
C HIS A 70 13.57 16.31 24.02
N PHE A 71 14.06 16.35 22.77
CA PHE A 71 15.06 17.34 22.37
C PHE A 71 14.48 18.77 22.31
N TYR A 72 13.22 18.93 21.94
CA TYR A 72 12.51 20.21 22.04
C TYR A 72 12.31 20.66 23.51
N LEU A 73 11.95 19.76 24.43
CA LEU A 73 11.80 20.11 25.84
C LEU A 73 13.14 20.52 26.47
N GLY A 74 14.24 19.85 26.12
CA GLY A 74 15.59 20.27 26.50
C GLY A 74 15.97 21.64 25.92
N TYR A 75 15.64 21.88 24.64
CA TYR A 75 15.81 23.19 24.00
C TYR A 75 15.03 24.30 24.73
N LEU A 76 13.74 24.08 25.00
CA LEU A 76 12.85 25.02 25.67
C LEU A 76 13.33 25.33 27.10
N ALA A 77 13.76 24.31 27.86
CA ALA A 77 14.30 24.50 29.21
C ALA A 77 15.53 25.42 29.20
N ILE A 78 16.45 25.23 28.25
CA ILE A 78 17.65 26.10 28.14
C ILE A 78 17.27 27.50 27.61
N TRP A 79 16.31 27.61 26.70
CA TRP A 79 15.77 28.89 26.23
C TRP A 79 15.17 29.71 27.39
N VAL A 80 14.34 29.09 28.24
CA VAL A 80 13.77 29.73 29.43
C VAL A 80 14.86 30.12 30.42
N LEU A 81 15.83 29.24 30.68
CA LEU A 81 16.98 29.56 31.55
C LEU A 81 17.79 30.75 31.02
N TYR A 82 17.95 30.86 29.69
CA TYR A 82 18.65 31.98 29.07
C TYR A 82 17.85 33.29 29.17
N ASP A 83 16.56 33.28 28.85
CA ASP A 83 15.68 34.46 28.92
C ASP A 83 15.57 34.99 30.36
N VAL A 84 15.49 34.11 31.36
CA VAL A 84 15.40 34.48 32.78
C VAL A 84 16.75 34.90 33.39
N ARG A 85 17.86 34.21 33.09
CA ARG A 85 19.13 34.37 33.83
C ARG A 85 20.26 35.08 33.06
N VAL A 86 20.20 35.13 31.73
CA VAL A 86 21.33 35.55 30.88
C VAL A 86 20.97 36.75 30.00
N ALA A 87 19.74 36.90 29.54
CA ALA A 87 19.30 38.02 28.71
C ALA A 87 19.43 39.41 29.38
N SER A 88 19.52 39.45 30.72
CA SER A 88 19.79 40.67 31.49
C SER A 88 21.27 41.09 31.50
N GLN A 89 22.18 40.24 31.03
CA GLN A 89 23.62 40.53 30.96
C GLN A 89 23.93 41.22 29.62
N LYS A 90 24.71 42.31 29.65
CA LYS A 90 25.05 43.14 28.46
C LYS A 90 26.06 42.47 27.49
N THR A 91 25.98 41.16 27.27
CA THR A 91 26.83 40.43 26.31
C THR A 91 26.30 40.61 24.88
N ARG A 92 26.99 41.42 24.07
CA ARG A 92 26.62 41.74 22.67
C ARG A 92 26.81 40.54 21.72
N ARG A 93 26.02 39.47 21.84
CA ARG A 93 25.80 38.52 20.73
C ARG A 93 24.67 39.06 19.85
N MET A 94 25.07 39.69 18.75
CA MET A 94 24.18 40.16 17.69
C MET A 94 23.48 38.96 17.01
N PRO A 95 22.24 39.13 16.50
CA PRO A 95 21.62 38.14 15.63
C PRO A 95 22.52 37.81 14.44
N SER A 96 22.67 36.52 14.14
CA SER A 96 23.47 36.02 13.02
C SER A 96 22.77 34.87 12.31
N LEU A 97 23.15 34.60 11.06
CA LEU A 97 22.69 33.41 10.35
C LEU A 97 23.08 32.13 11.11
N SER A 98 24.26 32.08 11.74
CA SER A 98 24.68 30.96 12.58
C SER A 98 23.76 30.75 13.79
N SER A 99 23.24 31.81 14.42
CA SER A 99 22.27 31.67 15.51
C SER A 99 20.93 31.08 15.05
N LEU A 100 20.51 31.32 13.79
CA LEU A 100 19.31 30.71 13.22
C LEU A 100 19.52 29.23 12.84
N VAL A 101 20.68 28.92 12.24
CA VAL A 101 21.06 27.58 11.79
C VAL A 101 21.24 26.64 12.99
N PHE A 102 22.03 27.05 13.99
CA PHE A 102 22.27 26.27 15.20
C PHE A 102 21.16 26.47 16.25
N GLY A 103 20.33 27.51 16.14
CA GLY A 103 19.17 27.75 16.99
C GLY A 103 19.47 28.25 18.41
N HIS A 104 20.66 28.79 18.68
CA HIS A 104 20.99 29.30 20.02
C HIS A 104 20.51 30.74 20.26
N SER A 105 20.21 31.02 21.52
CA SER A 105 19.74 32.33 21.97
C SER A 105 20.82 33.41 21.84
N THR A 106 20.35 34.63 21.56
CA THR A 106 21.16 35.84 21.35
C THR A 106 20.73 36.94 22.33
N SER A 107 21.41 38.09 22.32
CA SER A 107 20.98 39.24 23.13
C SER A 107 19.67 39.91 22.63
N ASN A 108 19.12 39.49 21.49
CA ASN A 108 17.89 40.03 20.93
C ASN A 108 16.69 39.12 21.29
N ARG A 109 15.86 39.57 22.24
CA ARG A 109 14.70 38.80 22.71
C ARG A 109 13.65 38.51 21.62
N PRO A 110 13.22 39.47 20.78
CA PRO A 110 12.38 39.18 19.61
C PRO A 110 12.94 38.08 18.70
N TRP A 111 14.24 38.09 18.41
CA TRP A 111 14.89 37.04 17.62
C TRP A 111 14.82 35.66 18.29
N ASN A 112 15.04 35.60 19.60
CA ASN A 112 14.93 34.35 20.37
C ASN A 112 13.48 33.83 20.40
N ILE A 113 12.48 34.71 20.41
CA ILE A 113 11.06 34.34 20.30
C ILE A 113 10.78 33.76 18.91
N VAL A 114 11.28 34.38 17.83
CA VAL A 114 11.14 33.84 16.46
C VAL A 114 11.79 32.46 16.36
N GLN A 115 13.00 32.27 16.91
CA GLN A 115 13.62 30.95 16.95
C GLN A 115 12.78 29.93 17.73
N LEU A 116 12.22 30.30 18.89
CA LEU A 116 11.35 29.42 19.66
C LEU A 116 10.14 29.00 18.83
N VAL A 117 9.42 29.96 18.23
CA VAL A 117 8.26 29.69 17.36
C VAL A 117 8.61 28.74 16.23
N VAL A 118 9.77 28.89 15.56
CA VAL A 118 10.22 27.96 14.51
C VAL A 118 10.40 26.53 15.05
N HIS A 119 11.03 26.36 16.21
CA HIS A 119 11.16 25.04 16.82
C HIS A 119 9.81 24.45 17.28
N THR A 120 8.92 25.28 17.81
CA THR A 120 7.56 24.87 18.19
C THR A 120 6.77 24.40 16.98
N LEU A 121 6.85 25.10 15.84
CA LEU A 121 6.20 24.70 14.59
C LEU A 121 6.76 23.39 14.03
N VAL A 122 8.09 23.21 14.07
CA VAL A 122 8.74 21.94 13.67
C VAL A 122 8.27 20.78 14.56
N LEU A 123 8.19 20.98 15.88
CA LEU A 123 7.64 19.96 16.78
C LEU A 123 6.16 19.70 16.47
N LEU A 124 5.35 20.74 16.24
CA LEU A 124 3.93 20.58 15.92
C LEU A 124 3.71 19.79 14.62
N PHE A 125 4.60 19.86 13.64
CA PHE A 125 4.56 18.99 12.46
C PHE A 125 4.87 17.53 12.80
N VAL A 126 5.88 17.28 13.63
CA VAL A 126 6.18 15.93 14.13
C VAL A 126 4.98 15.36 14.87
N LEU A 127 4.38 16.14 15.78
CA LEU A 127 3.18 15.72 16.52
C LEU A 127 1.97 15.49 15.58
N ASP A 128 1.80 16.32 14.56
CA ASP A 128 0.71 16.16 13.58
C ASP A 128 0.86 14.83 12.82
N LEU A 129 2.03 14.53 12.25
CA LEU A 129 2.25 13.24 11.56
C LEU A 129 2.27 12.04 12.53
N TYR A 130 2.86 12.18 13.72
CA TYR A 130 3.02 11.07 14.67
C TYR A 130 1.70 10.59 15.28
N TYR A 131 0.77 11.52 15.52
CA TYR A 131 -0.56 11.22 16.05
C TYR A 131 -1.67 11.23 14.98
N MET A 132 -1.35 11.53 13.72
CA MET A 132 -2.20 11.14 12.60
C MET A 132 -2.14 9.61 12.45
N PRO A 133 -3.26 8.92 12.17
CA PRO A 133 -4.59 9.44 11.84
C PRO A 133 -5.60 9.39 13.01
N TYR A 134 -5.14 9.56 14.24
CA TYR A 134 -5.94 9.42 15.47
C TYR A 134 -6.45 10.77 16.02
N LEU A 135 -5.62 11.82 16.04
CA LEU A 135 -6.07 13.17 16.44
C LEU A 135 -6.96 13.83 15.38
N PHE A 136 -6.70 13.53 14.11
CA PHE A 136 -7.40 14.12 12.95
C PHE A 136 -7.84 13.02 11.98
N PRO A 137 -8.76 12.12 12.40
CA PRO A 137 -9.26 11.07 11.52
C PRO A 137 -9.99 11.71 10.33
N SER A 138 -9.66 11.22 9.14
CA SER A 138 -10.31 11.66 7.89
C SER A 138 -11.71 11.07 7.72
N HIS A 139 -11.99 10.01 8.47
CA HIS A 139 -13.28 9.37 8.58
C HIS A 139 -14.01 9.86 9.85
N ARG A 140 -15.34 9.77 9.82
CA ARG A 140 -16.14 9.70 11.05
C ARG A 140 -16.55 8.24 11.20
N GLU A 141 -16.25 7.63 12.35
CA GLU A 141 -16.42 6.20 12.61
C GLU A 141 -17.80 5.66 12.18
N ALA A 142 -18.86 6.39 12.55
CA ALA A 142 -20.26 6.08 12.24
C ALA A 142 -20.76 6.56 10.86
N SER A 143 -19.98 7.28 10.05
CA SER A 143 -20.48 7.87 8.79
C SER A 143 -19.71 7.52 7.51
N LEU A 144 -18.57 6.81 7.60
CA LEU A 144 -17.87 6.35 6.41
C LEU A 144 -18.68 5.27 5.68
N LYS A 145 -19.19 5.60 4.50
CA LYS A 145 -19.90 4.69 3.61
C LYS A 145 -19.08 4.49 2.34
N PHE A 146 -18.89 3.25 1.90
CA PHE A 146 -18.30 2.93 0.60
C PHE A 146 -19.02 1.77 -0.08
N ALA A 147 -18.89 1.71 -1.40
CA ALA A 147 -19.34 0.61 -2.25
C ALA A 147 -18.30 0.46 -3.36
N ARG A 148 -17.83 -0.76 -3.61
CA ARG A 148 -16.85 -1.08 -4.66
C ARG A 148 -17.08 -2.45 -5.28
N VAL A 149 -16.45 -2.67 -6.42
CA VAL A 149 -16.34 -3.97 -7.07
C VAL A 149 -15.04 -4.63 -6.56
N GLY A 150 -15.16 -5.87 -6.11
CA GLY A 150 -14.04 -6.73 -5.75
C GLY A 150 -13.65 -7.61 -6.93
N ALA A 151 -13.52 -8.91 -6.68
CA ALA A 151 -13.29 -9.92 -7.69
C ALA A 151 -14.40 -9.94 -8.78
N LEU A 152 -13.97 -10.23 -10.00
CA LEU A 152 -14.83 -10.46 -11.15
C LEU A 152 -14.47 -11.81 -11.75
N SER A 153 -15.40 -12.39 -12.51
CA SER A 153 -15.14 -13.53 -13.37
C SER A 153 -15.92 -13.40 -14.67
N SER A 154 -15.93 -14.45 -15.49
CA SER A 154 -16.77 -14.51 -16.69
C SER A 154 -18.26 -14.69 -16.40
N SER A 155 -18.66 -15.07 -15.19
CA SER A 155 -20.08 -15.27 -14.83
C SER A 155 -20.47 -14.72 -13.47
N SER A 156 -19.56 -14.06 -12.75
CA SER A 156 -19.82 -13.50 -11.43
C SER A 156 -19.16 -12.15 -11.18
N ALA A 157 -19.71 -11.43 -10.19
CA ALA A 157 -19.14 -10.19 -9.67
C ALA A 157 -19.32 -10.11 -8.16
N THR A 158 -18.21 -10.00 -7.44
CA THR A 158 -18.16 -9.80 -5.99
C THR A 158 -18.30 -8.31 -5.70
N LEU A 159 -19.32 -7.92 -4.94
CA LEU A 159 -19.65 -6.53 -4.64
C LEU A 159 -19.50 -6.28 -3.14
N HIS A 160 -18.66 -5.32 -2.77
CA HIS A 160 -18.26 -5.07 -1.39
C HIS A 160 -18.70 -3.67 -0.93
N VAL A 161 -19.35 -3.60 0.23
CA VAL A 161 -20.00 -2.41 0.79
C VAL A 161 -19.63 -2.23 2.25
N ARG A 162 -19.44 -0.98 2.70
CA ARG A 162 -19.59 -0.59 4.11
C ARG A 162 -20.72 0.42 4.26
N TYR A 163 -21.66 0.13 5.15
CA TYR A 163 -22.82 1.00 5.39
C TYR A 163 -23.26 1.00 6.87
N PRO A 164 -22.63 1.84 7.73
CA PRO A 164 -23.00 1.95 9.14
C PRO A 164 -24.40 2.55 9.37
N GLU A 165 -24.95 2.19 10.54
CA GLU A 165 -26.15 2.78 11.14
C GLU A 165 -26.00 4.30 11.43
N PRO A 166 -27.11 5.06 11.57
CA PRO A 166 -28.49 4.60 11.58
C PRO A 166 -29.03 4.26 10.18
N LEU A 167 -29.79 3.17 10.12
CA LEU A 167 -30.60 2.75 8.99
C LEU A 167 -32.09 2.90 9.36
N PRO A 168 -33.02 3.04 8.40
CA PRO A 168 -34.44 3.17 8.72
C PRO A 168 -34.93 1.87 9.38
N ARG A 169 -35.08 1.89 10.71
CA ARG A 169 -35.56 0.74 11.46
C ARG A 169 -37.06 0.59 11.30
N VAL A 170 -37.47 -0.65 11.12
CA VAL A 170 -38.83 -1.08 10.84
C VAL A 170 -39.39 -1.76 12.10
N THR A 171 -40.71 -1.76 12.30
CA THR A 171 -41.37 -2.45 13.44
C THR A 171 -42.66 -3.14 12.99
N GLY A 172 -43.04 -4.23 13.66
CA GLY A 172 -44.23 -5.02 13.33
C GLY A 172 -44.01 -6.02 12.19
N LEU A 173 -45.11 -6.48 11.57
CA LEU A 173 -45.11 -7.46 10.48
C LEU A 173 -45.22 -6.79 9.11
N TRP A 174 -44.42 -7.24 8.13
CA TRP A 174 -44.26 -6.60 6.83
C TRP A 174 -44.38 -7.56 5.65
N GLU A 175 -45.11 -7.15 4.62
CA GLU A 175 -45.20 -7.88 3.34
C GLU A 175 -43.96 -7.57 2.48
N THR A 176 -43.15 -8.60 2.19
CA THR A 176 -41.91 -8.42 1.40
C THR A 176 -42.11 -8.52 -0.12
N GLY A 177 -43.30 -8.93 -0.58
CA GLY A 177 -43.63 -9.06 -2.00
C GLY A 177 -42.73 -10.06 -2.74
N ILE A 178 -42.32 -11.13 -2.06
CA ILE A 178 -41.55 -12.27 -2.59
C ILE A 178 -42.30 -13.60 -2.36
N GLN A 179 -43.05 -13.69 -1.26
CA GLN A 179 -44.20 -14.55 -1.05
C GLN A 179 -45.30 -13.75 -0.34
N GLU A 180 -46.55 -14.24 -0.34
CA GLU A 180 -47.68 -13.68 0.43
C GLU A 180 -47.56 -14.00 1.94
N ALA A 181 -46.37 -13.80 2.48
CA ALA A 181 -46.02 -14.08 3.87
C ALA A 181 -45.53 -12.78 4.54
N LEU A 182 -46.10 -12.52 5.72
CA LEU A 182 -45.63 -11.47 6.62
C LEU A 182 -44.31 -11.91 7.25
N VAL A 183 -43.30 -11.05 7.16
CA VAL A 183 -41.98 -11.23 7.78
C VAL A 183 -41.88 -10.28 8.97
N ASP A 184 -41.23 -10.69 10.05
CA ASP A 184 -40.98 -9.80 11.19
C ASP A 184 -39.99 -8.70 10.79
N ALA A 185 -40.19 -7.49 11.33
CA ALA A 185 -39.25 -6.41 11.14
C ALA A 185 -37.85 -6.71 11.70
N SER A 186 -37.67 -7.65 12.63
CA SER A 186 -36.34 -8.14 13.06
C SER A 186 -35.47 -8.52 11.86
N ASP A 187 -35.98 -9.41 11.01
CA ASP A 187 -35.25 -10.02 9.90
C ASP A 187 -34.91 -8.98 8.83
N ILE A 188 -35.81 -8.01 8.63
CA ILE A 188 -35.63 -6.88 7.73
C ILE A 188 -34.60 -5.88 8.29
N ASN A 189 -34.53 -5.71 9.62
CA ASN A 189 -33.56 -4.83 10.26
C ASN A 189 -32.14 -5.43 10.29
N GLU A 190 -31.99 -6.76 10.28
CA GLU A 190 -30.69 -7.44 10.16
C GLU A 190 -30.10 -7.40 8.74
N ALA A 191 -30.96 -7.45 7.71
CA ALA A 191 -30.57 -7.37 6.30
C ALA A 191 -31.24 -6.18 5.57
N PRO A 192 -31.03 -4.92 6.01
CA PRO A 192 -31.84 -3.77 5.61
C PRO A 192 -31.58 -3.27 4.18
N LEU A 193 -30.44 -3.67 3.58
CA LEU A 193 -30.04 -3.32 2.22
C LEU A 193 -29.96 -4.56 1.35
N ARG A 194 -30.30 -4.40 0.07
CA ARG A 194 -30.06 -5.40 -0.98
C ARG A 194 -29.36 -4.80 -2.17
N ILE A 195 -28.59 -5.62 -2.86
CA ILE A 195 -28.05 -5.28 -4.18
C ILE A 195 -29.19 -5.36 -5.20
N VAL A 196 -29.24 -4.35 -6.06
CA VAL A 196 -30.03 -4.37 -7.29
C VAL A 196 -29.10 -4.05 -8.46
N TRP A 197 -29.25 -4.79 -9.56
CA TRP A 197 -28.33 -4.70 -10.70
C TRP A 197 -29.09 -4.81 -12.01
N ARG A 198 -28.48 -4.38 -13.11
CA ARG A 198 -29.00 -4.61 -14.47
C ARG A 198 -27.88 -4.60 -15.51
N ARG A 199 -28.15 -5.22 -16.66
CA ARG A 199 -27.28 -5.12 -17.84
C ARG A 199 -27.38 -3.71 -18.42
N VAL A 200 -26.24 -3.08 -18.71
CA VAL A 200 -26.21 -1.82 -19.44
C VAL A 200 -26.47 -2.11 -20.92
N HIS A 201 -27.48 -1.47 -21.50
CA HIS A 201 -27.80 -1.59 -22.92
C HIS A 201 -27.15 -0.43 -23.68
N GLU A 202 -26.13 -0.71 -24.47
CA GLU A 202 -25.53 0.29 -25.35
C GLU A 202 -26.46 0.52 -26.55
N SER A 203 -27.02 1.72 -26.61
CA SER A 203 -28.16 2.05 -27.47
C SER A 203 -27.74 2.31 -28.91
N GLU A 204 -27.57 1.27 -29.73
CA GLU A 204 -27.37 1.48 -31.17
C GLU A 204 -28.03 0.47 -32.14
N VAL A 205 -28.65 -0.62 -31.67
CA VAL A 205 -29.40 -1.52 -32.59
C VAL A 205 -30.87 -1.68 -32.16
N LYS A 206 -31.78 -1.07 -32.94
CA LYS A 206 -33.23 -1.32 -32.88
C LYS A 206 -33.59 -2.70 -33.46
N ILE A 207 -33.08 -3.79 -32.88
CA ILE A 207 -33.64 -5.11 -33.15
C ILE A 207 -34.97 -5.20 -32.41
N ARG A 208 -36.09 -5.35 -33.14
CA ARG A 208 -37.36 -5.78 -32.55
C ARG A 208 -37.21 -7.22 -32.05
N ALA A 209 -36.77 -7.38 -30.81
CA ALA A 209 -36.77 -8.68 -30.16
C ALA A 209 -38.22 -9.15 -29.89
N PRO A 210 -38.51 -10.45 -30.00
CA PRO A 210 -39.81 -11.00 -29.60
C PRO A 210 -40.07 -10.80 -28.10
N SER A 211 -41.34 -10.91 -27.71
CA SER A 211 -41.90 -10.49 -26.40
C SER A 211 -41.45 -11.30 -25.17
N THR A 212 -40.35 -12.04 -25.25
CA THR A 212 -39.75 -12.85 -24.18
C THR A 212 -38.46 -12.26 -23.63
N VAL A 213 -37.92 -11.17 -24.21
CA VAL A 213 -36.72 -10.50 -23.69
C VAL A 213 -37.08 -9.56 -22.53
N ARG A 214 -36.43 -9.75 -21.37
CA ARG A 214 -36.57 -8.92 -20.16
C ARG A 214 -36.34 -7.43 -20.49
N ASP A 215 -37.19 -6.51 -20.02
CA ASP A 215 -37.00 -5.06 -20.26
C ASP A 215 -35.64 -4.60 -19.72
N PRO A 216 -34.71 -4.11 -20.56
CA PRO A 216 -33.37 -3.74 -20.15
C PRO A 216 -33.31 -2.53 -19.20
N ARG A 217 -34.42 -1.83 -18.97
CA ARG A 217 -34.51 -0.75 -17.98
C ARG A 217 -34.81 -1.27 -16.56
N ARG A 218 -35.32 -2.49 -16.42
CA ARG A 218 -35.71 -3.10 -15.14
C ARG A 218 -34.47 -3.44 -14.31
N TRP A 219 -34.52 -3.13 -13.01
CA TRP A 219 -33.53 -3.58 -12.04
C TRP A 219 -33.86 -5.01 -11.58
N GLU A 220 -32.89 -5.90 -11.62
CA GLU A 220 -32.97 -7.25 -11.07
C GLU A 220 -32.63 -7.25 -9.58
N ARG A 221 -33.31 -8.12 -8.83
CA ARG A 221 -33.12 -8.30 -7.38
C ARG A 221 -31.93 -9.23 -7.14
N GLY A 222 -30.80 -8.70 -6.65
CA GLY A 222 -29.63 -9.47 -6.21
C GLY A 222 -29.73 -9.99 -4.76
N PRO A 223 -28.59 -10.34 -4.13
CA PRO A 223 -28.52 -10.72 -2.72
C PRO A 223 -28.91 -9.58 -1.75
N VAL A 224 -29.28 -9.96 -0.53
CA VAL A 224 -29.37 -9.06 0.63
C VAL A 224 -28.00 -8.92 1.31
N LEU A 225 -27.81 -7.84 2.07
CA LEU A 225 -26.57 -7.54 2.79
C LEU A 225 -26.83 -7.53 4.29
N HIS A 226 -26.22 -8.47 5.00
CA HIS A 226 -26.17 -8.49 6.46
C HIS A 226 -25.08 -7.52 6.92
N LEU A 227 -25.48 -6.48 7.67
CA LEU A 227 -24.60 -5.40 8.09
C LEU A 227 -24.64 -5.33 9.62
N SER A 228 -23.54 -5.65 10.30
CA SER A 228 -23.47 -5.69 11.76
C SER A 228 -22.32 -4.87 12.30
N ASN A 229 -22.42 -4.43 13.56
CA ASN A 229 -21.28 -3.79 14.24
C ASN A 229 -20.09 -4.76 14.44
N GLU A 230 -20.37 -6.07 14.45
CA GLU A 230 -19.38 -7.14 14.54
C GLU A 230 -18.50 -7.25 13.28
N SER A 231 -18.99 -6.84 12.10
CA SER A 231 -18.22 -6.77 10.85
C SER A 231 -17.80 -5.34 10.47
N ASP A 232 -17.82 -4.40 11.41
CA ASP A 232 -17.67 -2.96 11.15
C ASP A 232 -18.62 -2.41 10.06
N TRP A 233 -19.81 -2.99 9.97
CA TRP A 233 -20.82 -2.70 8.96
C TRP A 233 -20.33 -2.92 7.53
N THR A 234 -19.32 -3.78 7.32
CA THR A 234 -18.93 -4.27 6.00
C THR A 234 -19.73 -5.52 5.64
N ALA A 235 -20.03 -5.66 4.35
CA ALA A 235 -20.75 -6.79 3.78
C ALA A 235 -20.35 -6.99 2.32
N THR A 236 -20.07 -8.24 1.97
CA THR A 236 -19.79 -8.64 0.59
C THR A 236 -20.86 -9.61 0.11
N ALA A 237 -21.27 -9.47 -1.15
CA ALA A 237 -22.14 -10.45 -1.79
C ALA A 237 -21.79 -10.61 -3.27
N THR A 238 -21.96 -11.83 -3.78
CA THR A 238 -21.59 -12.22 -5.14
C THR A 238 -22.83 -12.32 -6.01
N LEU A 239 -22.82 -11.63 -7.15
CA LEU A 239 -23.76 -11.85 -8.24
C LEU A 239 -23.29 -13.06 -9.05
N SER A 240 -24.18 -14.02 -9.32
CA SER A 240 -23.94 -15.19 -10.18
C SER A 240 -24.65 -15.05 -11.53
N ASP A 241 -24.41 -16.02 -12.42
CA ASP A 241 -25.16 -16.22 -13.67
C ASP A 241 -25.15 -15.01 -14.63
N LEU A 242 -24.09 -14.21 -14.54
CA LEU A 242 -23.83 -13.10 -15.44
C LEU A 242 -23.29 -13.61 -16.78
N TRP A 243 -23.47 -12.81 -17.83
CA TRP A 243 -22.89 -13.07 -19.14
C TRP A 243 -21.42 -12.63 -19.15
N PRO A 244 -20.50 -13.36 -19.81
CA PRO A 244 -19.12 -12.93 -20.00
C PRO A 244 -19.01 -11.64 -20.81
N ALA A 245 -17.92 -10.89 -20.62
CA ALA A 245 -17.60 -9.69 -21.40
C ALA A 245 -18.79 -8.73 -21.56
N THR A 246 -19.55 -8.54 -20.48
CA THR A 246 -20.83 -7.83 -20.52
C THR A 246 -20.83 -6.72 -19.47
N LYS A 247 -21.28 -5.54 -19.91
CA LYS A 247 -21.39 -4.36 -19.07
C LYS A 247 -22.65 -4.41 -18.22
N TYR A 248 -22.47 -4.20 -16.93
CA TYR A 248 -23.50 -4.17 -15.91
C TYR A 248 -23.38 -2.89 -15.09
N GLU A 249 -24.44 -2.55 -14.38
CA GLU A 249 -24.41 -1.52 -13.33
C GLU A 249 -25.25 -1.96 -12.13
N TRP A 250 -24.84 -1.55 -10.94
CA TRP A 250 -25.50 -1.91 -9.68
C TRP A 250 -25.71 -0.73 -8.74
N ARG A 251 -26.67 -0.89 -7.83
CA ARG A 251 -26.99 0.04 -6.74
C ARG A 251 -27.41 -0.74 -5.49
N LEU A 252 -27.56 -0.01 -4.39
CA LEU A 252 -28.19 -0.48 -3.16
C LEU A 252 -29.64 0.01 -3.11
N ALA A 253 -30.53 -0.83 -2.61
CA ALA A 253 -31.91 -0.51 -2.32
C ALA A 253 -32.30 -1.01 -0.92
N PHE A 254 -33.18 -0.27 -0.23
CA PHE A 254 -33.72 -0.70 1.04
C PHE A 254 -34.71 -1.86 0.84
N VAL A 255 -34.64 -2.89 1.68
CA VAL A 255 -35.49 -4.09 1.54
C VAL A 255 -36.97 -3.77 1.80
N HIS A 256 -37.26 -2.97 2.83
CA HIS A 256 -38.64 -2.69 3.29
C HIS A 256 -39.50 -1.89 2.30
N ASN A 257 -38.92 -1.08 1.41
CA ASN A 257 -39.68 -0.23 0.47
C ASN A 257 -39.17 -0.26 -0.98
N ASN A 258 -38.10 -1.03 -1.28
CA ASN A 258 -37.46 -1.12 -2.59
C ASN A 258 -36.95 0.23 -3.17
N THR A 259 -36.84 1.29 -2.37
CA THR A 259 -36.25 2.57 -2.80
C THR A 259 -34.73 2.51 -2.80
N PHE A 260 -34.06 3.26 -3.68
CA PHE A 260 -32.60 3.30 -3.72
C PHE A 260 -32.02 3.93 -2.45
N ALA A 261 -30.98 3.31 -1.90
CA ALA A 261 -30.21 3.91 -0.81
C ALA A 261 -29.46 5.16 -1.31
N PRO A 262 -29.27 6.20 -0.47
CA PRO A 262 -28.62 7.44 -0.89
C PRO A 262 -27.18 7.28 -1.42
N MET A 263 -26.47 6.23 -0.97
CA MET A 263 -25.11 5.89 -1.42
C MET A 263 -25.13 4.45 -1.94
N PRO A 264 -24.60 4.16 -3.15
CA PRO A 264 -24.02 5.12 -4.09
C PRO A 264 -25.07 5.99 -4.78
N GLU A 265 -24.78 7.28 -4.94
CA GLU A 265 -25.69 8.28 -5.54
C GLU A 265 -26.04 7.96 -7.00
N ARG A 266 -25.10 7.31 -7.71
CA ARG A 266 -25.21 6.87 -9.10
C ARG A 266 -24.98 5.34 -9.17
N PRO A 267 -25.49 4.66 -10.21
CA PRO A 267 -25.08 3.29 -10.51
C PRO A 267 -23.56 3.16 -10.60
N ILE A 268 -23.01 2.10 -10.00
CA ILE A 268 -21.60 1.74 -10.16
C ILE A 268 -21.51 0.77 -11.35
N PRO A 269 -20.82 1.12 -12.45
CA PRO A 269 -20.66 0.24 -13.59
C PRO A 269 -19.57 -0.81 -13.33
N PHE A 270 -19.71 -1.98 -13.96
CA PHE A 270 -18.64 -2.98 -14.08
C PHE A 270 -18.78 -3.76 -15.39
N VAL A 271 -17.72 -4.48 -15.76
CA VAL A 271 -17.71 -5.35 -16.94
C VAL A 271 -17.22 -6.72 -16.47
N THR A 272 -18.05 -7.76 -16.61
CA THR A 272 -17.63 -9.14 -16.36
C THR A 272 -16.48 -9.52 -17.30
N TRP A 273 -15.58 -10.37 -16.84
CA TRP A 273 -14.44 -10.76 -17.65
C TRP A 273 -14.86 -11.64 -18.84
N PRO A 274 -14.05 -11.72 -19.90
CA PRO A 274 -14.33 -12.60 -21.03
C PRO A 274 -14.07 -14.08 -20.67
N ASP A 275 -14.86 -14.99 -21.24
CA ASP A 275 -14.68 -16.44 -21.00
C ASP A 275 -13.36 -16.95 -21.61
N SER A 276 -12.53 -17.58 -20.78
CA SER A 276 -11.30 -18.29 -21.16
C SER A 276 -11.44 -19.26 -22.34
N ARG A 277 -12.65 -19.82 -22.56
CA ARG A 277 -12.96 -20.70 -23.70
C ARG A 277 -12.98 -19.93 -25.02
N LEU A 278 -13.41 -18.66 -25.01
CA LEU A 278 -13.50 -17.81 -26.19
C LEU A 278 -12.13 -17.28 -26.65
N SER A 279 -11.12 -17.27 -25.77
CA SER A 279 -9.73 -16.93 -26.13
C SER A 279 -9.26 -17.64 -27.40
N ALA A 280 -9.43 -18.97 -27.47
CA ALA A 280 -8.96 -19.78 -28.59
C ALA A 280 -9.65 -19.43 -29.92
N TYR A 281 -10.92 -19.04 -29.87
CA TYR A 281 -11.68 -18.57 -31.02
C TYR A 281 -11.23 -17.15 -31.45
N GLY A 282 -10.89 -16.28 -30.51
CA GLY A 282 -10.26 -14.99 -30.81
C GLY A 282 -8.94 -15.16 -31.56
N LYS A 283 -8.05 -16.04 -31.05
CA LYS A 283 -6.75 -16.33 -31.67
C LYS A 283 -6.87 -16.97 -33.06
N SER A 284 -7.86 -17.84 -33.29
CA SER A 284 -8.07 -18.45 -34.62
C SER A 284 -8.53 -17.45 -35.69
N LYS A 285 -9.01 -16.27 -35.26
CA LYS A 285 -9.40 -15.15 -36.14
C LYS A 285 -8.37 -14.01 -36.15
N PHE A 286 -7.21 -14.18 -35.52
CA PHE A 286 -6.19 -13.15 -35.49
C PHE A 286 -5.67 -12.84 -36.89
N VAL A 287 -5.71 -11.56 -37.26
CA VAL A 287 -5.09 -11.02 -38.47
C VAL A 287 -4.04 -10.01 -38.00
N PRO A 288 -2.75 -10.17 -38.36
CA PRO A 288 -1.74 -9.16 -38.06
C PRO A 288 -2.14 -7.81 -38.66
N THR A 289 -2.21 -6.76 -37.84
CA THR A 289 -2.49 -5.40 -38.33
C THR A 289 -1.38 -4.44 -37.93
N ASN A 290 -1.00 -3.55 -38.85
CA ASN A 290 0.00 -2.50 -38.60
C ASN A 290 -0.53 -1.31 -37.77
N LYS A 291 -1.71 -1.45 -37.14
CA LYS A 291 -2.29 -0.41 -36.28
C LYS A 291 -2.05 -0.76 -34.83
N THR A 292 -1.63 0.24 -34.05
CA THR A 292 -1.69 0.19 -32.58
C THR A 292 -3.15 0.08 -32.15
N SER A 293 -3.63 -1.14 -31.98
CA SER A 293 -4.99 -1.40 -31.52
C SER A 293 -5.14 -0.91 -30.07
N SER A 294 -6.17 -0.09 -29.82
CA SER A 294 -6.61 0.22 -28.47
C SER A 294 -7.03 -1.06 -27.76
N ILE A 295 -6.59 -1.24 -26.51
CA ILE A 295 -6.99 -2.35 -25.63
C ILE A 295 -8.53 -2.43 -25.57
N PRO A 296 -9.19 -3.42 -26.17
CA PRO A 296 -10.66 -3.48 -26.18
C PRO A 296 -11.19 -3.79 -24.77
N LEU A 297 -12.38 -3.31 -24.44
CA LEU A 297 -12.99 -3.59 -23.13
C LEU A 297 -13.23 -5.09 -22.90
N ASP A 298 -13.51 -5.82 -23.97
CA ASP A 298 -14.14 -7.14 -23.96
C ASP A 298 -13.23 -8.27 -24.51
N ASP A 299 -11.95 -7.99 -24.77
CA ASP A 299 -11.03 -8.96 -25.39
C ASP A 299 -10.44 -9.95 -24.35
N PRO A 300 -10.62 -11.29 -24.53
CA PRO A 300 -9.96 -12.31 -23.69
C PRO A 300 -8.44 -12.38 -23.85
N ASN A 301 -7.89 -11.77 -24.90
CA ASN A 301 -6.51 -11.92 -25.29
C ASN A 301 -5.75 -10.58 -25.27
N HIS A 302 -6.37 -9.43 -24.96
CA HIS A 302 -5.68 -8.13 -24.86
C HIS A 302 -6.22 -7.28 -23.70
N PHE A 303 -5.41 -7.09 -22.65
CA PHE A 303 -5.80 -6.34 -21.46
C PHE A 303 -4.60 -5.75 -20.70
N SER A 304 -4.81 -4.70 -19.90
CA SER A 304 -3.84 -4.23 -18.91
C SER A 304 -4.32 -4.47 -17.48
N PHE A 305 -3.39 -4.77 -16.57
CA PHE A 305 -3.55 -4.68 -15.12
C PHE A 305 -2.32 -4.01 -14.49
N ALA A 306 -2.36 -3.65 -13.21
CA ALA A 306 -1.19 -3.11 -12.52
C ALA A 306 -1.03 -3.64 -11.09
N THR A 307 0.21 -3.66 -10.60
CA THR A 307 0.59 -4.07 -9.24
C THR A 307 1.16 -2.91 -8.43
N LEU A 308 0.97 -2.96 -7.12
CA LEU A 308 1.39 -1.96 -6.14
C LEU A 308 1.39 -2.54 -4.72
N SER A 309 2.15 -1.93 -3.81
CA SER A 309 2.12 -2.17 -2.35
C SER A 309 2.57 -0.90 -1.61
N CYS A 310 2.63 -0.94 -0.28
CA CYS A 310 3.28 0.07 0.57
C CYS A 310 2.66 1.47 0.44
N ILE A 311 1.57 1.66 1.19
CA ILE A 311 0.71 2.85 1.16
C ILE A 311 0.64 3.51 2.55
N LYS A 312 1.21 4.72 2.67
CA LYS A 312 1.02 5.58 3.85
C LYS A 312 0.41 6.94 3.48
N PRO A 313 -0.79 7.27 4.00
CA PRO A 313 -1.38 8.59 3.81
C PRO A 313 -0.54 9.73 4.38
N ASP A 314 -0.53 10.87 3.69
CA ASP A 314 0.25 12.09 3.99
C ASP A 314 1.76 11.88 4.22
N PHE A 315 2.35 10.85 3.62
CA PHE A 315 3.79 10.68 3.55
C PHE A 315 4.33 10.77 2.11
N PRO A 316 5.46 11.47 1.85
CA PRO A 316 6.20 12.34 2.78
C PRO A 316 5.43 13.60 3.19
N TYR A 317 5.54 14.00 4.46
CA TYR A 317 4.71 15.06 5.04
C TYR A 317 4.96 16.43 4.41
N HIS A 318 3.89 17.17 4.12
CA HIS A 318 3.93 18.49 3.51
C HIS A 318 3.35 19.57 4.45
N PRO A 319 4.11 20.62 4.85
CA PRO A 319 3.66 21.61 5.84
C PRO A 319 2.33 22.33 5.54
N ALA A 320 1.90 22.41 4.27
CA ALA A 320 0.60 23.00 3.92
C ALA A 320 -0.62 22.12 4.31
N GLN A 321 -0.40 20.86 4.72
CA GLN A 321 -1.41 19.95 5.26
C GLN A 321 -1.68 20.17 6.75
N PHE A 322 -0.80 20.90 7.45
CA PHE A 322 -0.88 21.16 8.87
C PHE A 322 -2.22 21.80 9.26
N TRP A 323 -2.92 21.20 10.22
CA TRP A 323 -4.29 21.57 10.58
C TRP A 323 -4.44 23.04 11.02
N GLY A 324 -3.39 23.64 11.58
CA GLY A 324 -3.42 25.02 12.07
C GLY A 324 -3.68 26.08 10.98
N TRP A 325 -3.32 25.79 9.71
CA TRP A 325 -3.50 26.74 8.60
C TRP A 325 -3.94 26.12 7.27
N ASN A 326 -4.10 24.79 7.14
CA ASN A 326 -4.56 24.20 5.88
C ASN A 326 -5.91 24.79 5.42
N TRP A 327 -6.81 25.10 6.36
CA TRP A 327 -8.08 25.78 6.12
C TRP A 327 -7.87 27.18 5.53
N LEU A 328 -6.92 27.96 6.08
CA LEU A 328 -6.59 29.30 5.62
C LEU A 328 -6.03 29.28 4.19
N LEU A 329 -5.09 28.38 3.90
CA LEU A 329 -4.56 28.18 2.54
C LEU A 329 -5.69 27.80 1.56
N ARG A 330 -6.61 26.92 1.99
CA ARG A 330 -7.77 26.52 1.18
C ARG A 330 -8.79 27.65 0.98
N MET A 331 -8.99 28.55 1.95
CA MET A 331 -9.82 29.76 1.74
C MET A 331 -9.26 30.67 0.64
N PHE A 332 -7.93 30.76 0.51
CA PHE A 332 -7.27 31.48 -0.59
C PHE A 332 -7.14 30.66 -1.89
N GLY A 333 -7.84 29.51 -1.99
CA GLY A 333 -7.81 28.64 -3.17
C GLY A 333 -6.53 27.81 -3.32
N ILE A 334 -5.55 27.95 -2.44
CA ILE A 334 -4.24 27.29 -2.54
C ILE A 334 -4.40 25.79 -2.25
N GLY A 335 -4.02 24.96 -3.23
CA GLY A 335 -4.00 23.50 -3.07
C GLY A 335 -5.38 22.87 -2.83
N THR A 336 -6.46 23.52 -3.25
CA THR A 336 -7.86 23.07 -3.05
C THR A 336 -8.31 21.95 -3.98
N GLN A 337 -7.59 21.73 -5.09
CA GLN A 337 -7.85 20.67 -6.04
C GLN A 337 -7.72 19.26 -5.40
N PRO A 338 -8.40 18.23 -5.94
CA PRO A 338 -8.17 16.84 -5.55
C PRO A 338 -6.68 16.46 -5.61
N GLY A 339 -6.15 15.88 -4.54
CA GLY A 339 -4.72 15.56 -4.43
C GLY A 339 -3.79 16.77 -4.34
N GLY A 340 -4.31 17.95 -4.01
CA GLY A 340 -3.55 19.18 -3.80
C GLY A 340 -2.79 19.21 -2.47
N ILE A 341 -1.75 20.06 -2.39
CA ILE A 341 -0.76 20.12 -1.29
C ILE A 341 -1.31 20.48 0.10
N THR A 342 -2.58 20.86 0.21
CA THR A 342 -3.27 21.13 1.50
C THR A 342 -4.22 20.01 1.90
N SER A 343 -4.44 19.02 1.02
CA SER A 343 -5.30 17.87 1.31
C SER A 343 -4.64 17.00 2.38
N ARG A 344 -5.38 16.73 3.46
CA ARG A 344 -5.05 15.68 4.42
C ARG A 344 -5.58 14.33 3.96
N ASN A 345 -5.04 13.27 4.54
CA ASN A 345 -5.27 11.88 4.19
C ASN A 345 -5.17 11.64 2.68
N SER A 346 -4.19 12.28 2.08
CA SER A 346 -3.85 12.20 0.66
C SER A 346 -2.89 11.02 0.43
N ILE A 347 -3.07 10.33 -0.69
CA ILE A 347 -2.20 9.23 -1.10
C ILE A 347 -1.75 9.54 -2.52
N ARG A 348 -0.59 10.18 -2.64
CA ARG A 348 -0.18 10.84 -3.87
C ARG A 348 -0.02 9.86 -5.04
N GLY A 349 0.41 8.63 -4.78
CA GLY A 349 0.44 7.56 -5.78
C GLY A 349 -0.93 7.27 -6.41
N PHE A 350 -2.01 7.14 -5.61
CA PHE A 350 -3.36 6.95 -6.16
C PHE A 350 -3.87 8.18 -6.91
N ASP A 351 -3.50 9.41 -6.52
CA ASP A 351 -3.85 10.59 -7.32
C ASP A 351 -3.15 10.59 -8.68
N LEU A 352 -1.89 10.16 -8.75
CA LEU A 352 -1.13 9.99 -10.00
C LEU A 352 -1.72 8.87 -10.87
N MET A 353 -2.07 7.71 -10.30
CA MET A 353 -2.75 6.62 -11.00
C MET A 353 -4.13 7.04 -11.52
N ALA A 354 -4.95 7.69 -10.69
CA ALA A 354 -6.25 8.19 -11.11
C ALA A 354 -6.12 9.27 -12.20
N ASP A 355 -5.08 10.09 -12.15
CA ASP A 355 -4.76 11.08 -13.17
C ASP A 355 -4.32 10.44 -14.50
N HIS A 356 -3.61 9.31 -14.45
CA HIS A 356 -3.20 8.54 -15.62
C HIS A 356 -4.37 7.75 -16.23
N TYR A 357 -5.07 6.94 -15.43
CA TYR A 357 -6.03 5.94 -15.90
C TYR A 357 -7.48 6.43 -16.04
N LEU A 358 -7.89 7.48 -15.32
CA LEU A 358 -9.31 7.87 -15.22
C LEU A 358 -9.65 9.24 -15.87
N ARG A 359 -8.66 10.10 -16.14
CA ARG A 359 -8.94 11.48 -16.63
C ARG A 359 -9.58 11.57 -18.02
N ARG A 360 -9.38 10.58 -18.90
CA ARG A 360 -9.68 10.70 -20.34
C ARG A 360 -10.74 9.75 -20.88
N SER A 361 -11.26 8.83 -20.07
CA SER A 361 -12.18 7.77 -20.52
C SER A 361 -13.34 7.59 -19.56
N LYS A 362 -14.49 7.12 -20.08
CA LYS A 362 -15.66 6.72 -19.28
C LYS A 362 -15.43 5.41 -18.51
N MET A 363 -14.41 4.63 -18.88
CA MET A 363 -13.99 3.38 -18.24
C MET A 363 -12.46 3.37 -18.09
N PRO A 364 -11.88 2.81 -17.02
CA PRO A 364 -10.44 2.67 -16.89
C PRO A 364 -9.84 1.81 -18.00
N SER A 365 -8.58 2.08 -18.39
CA SER A 365 -7.83 1.18 -19.29
C SER A 365 -7.38 -0.11 -18.59
N LEU A 366 -7.09 -0.05 -17.28
CA LEU A 366 -6.82 -1.22 -16.45
C LEU A 366 -8.10 -2.03 -16.18
N ARG A 367 -8.01 -3.36 -16.23
CA ARG A 367 -9.11 -4.28 -15.89
C ARG A 367 -9.23 -4.54 -14.39
N PHE A 368 -8.10 -4.55 -13.68
CA PHE A 368 -8.03 -4.71 -12.23
C PHE A 368 -6.68 -4.20 -11.70
N LEU A 369 -6.58 -4.06 -10.38
CA LEU A 369 -5.34 -3.89 -9.63
C LEU A 369 -5.09 -5.11 -8.75
N LEU A 370 -3.81 -5.44 -8.58
CA LEU A 370 -3.32 -6.33 -7.54
C LEU A 370 -2.56 -5.50 -6.49
N GLU A 371 -3.08 -5.51 -5.28
CA GLU A 371 -2.47 -4.87 -4.12
C GLU A 371 -1.73 -5.93 -3.29
N LEU A 372 -0.43 -5.75 -3.11
CA LEU A 372 0.50 -6.77 -2.62
C LEU A 372 0.95 -6.53 -1.17
N GLY A 373 0.12 -5.85 -0.37
CA GLY A 373 0.31 -5.63 1.06
C GLY A 373 0.77 -4.22 1.44
N ASP A 374 0.93 -4.02 2.74
CA ASP A 374 1.28 -2.75 3.38
C ASP A 374 0.26 -1.63 3.08
N LEU A 375 -1.02 -1.96 3.22
CA LEU A 375 -2.11 -1.03 2.95
C LEU A 375 -2.37 -0.05 4.10
N ILE A 376 -2.06 -0.42 5.35
CA ILE A 376 -2.42 0.39 6.54
C ILE A 376 -1.26 0.87 7.43
N TYR A 377 -0.13 0.18 7.50
CA TYR A 377 0.96 0.47 8.45
C TYR A 377 0.48 0.56 9.91
N ALA A 378 0.03 -0.58 10.45
CA ALA A 378 -0.56 -0.69 11.79
C ALA A 378 0.35 -0.30 12.96
N ASP A 379 1.66 -0.32 12.73
CA ASP A 379 2.73 -0.16 13.69
C ASP A 379 3.62 1.08 13.43
N VAL A 380 3.48 1.73 12.27
CA VAL A 380 4.29 2.89 11.86
C VAL A 380 3.44 4.16 11.84
N PRO A 381 3.77 5.24 12.57
CA PRO A 381 4.97 5.44 13.40
C PRO A 381 4.85 4.81 14.80
N ARG A 382 3.68 4.30 15.17
CA ARG A 382 3.39 3.73 16.48
C ARG A 382 2.32 2.65 16.35
N TYR A 383 2.47 1.59 17.14
CA TYR A 383 1.49 0.53 17.29
C TYR A 383 0.55 0.85 18.46
N GLU A 384 -0.76 0.89 18.21
CA GLU A 384 -1.77 1.19 19.25
C GLU A 384 -2.15 -0.01 20.14
N GLY A 385 -1.64 -1.20 19.81
CA GLY A 385 -2.01 -2.43 20.48
C GLY A 385 -3.07 -3.26 19.74
N PRO A 386 -3.41 -4.44 20.28
CA PRO A 386 -4.03 -5.54 19.55
C PRO A 386 -5.55 -5.43 19.35
N ASP A 387 -6.18 -4.30 19.72
CA ASP A 387 -7.62 -4.15 19.61
C ASP A 387 -8.09 -4.02 18.16
N ILE A 388 -9.17 -4.71 17.81
CA ILE A 388 -9.75 -4.67 16.46
C ILE A 388 -10.22 -3.27 16.05
N GLY A 389 -10.61 -2.44 17.02
CA GLY A 389 -10.95 -1.03 16.79
C GLY A 389 -9.77 -0.20 16.29
N SER A 390 -8.53 -0.52 16.69
CA SER A 390 -7.31 0.12 16.18
C SER A 390 -7.10 -0.19 14.69
N TYR A 391 -7.13 -1.47 14.30
CA TYR A 391 -6.99 -1.88 12.90
C TYR A 391 -8.12 -1.33 12.01
N ARG A 392 -9.38 -1.46 12.43
CA ARG A 392 -10.53 -0.88 11.73
C ARG A 392 -10.40 0.63 11.54
N LYS A 393 -9.90 1.36 12.55
CA LYS A 393 -9.67 2.81 12.47
C LYS A 393 -8.67 3.19 11.38
N LEU A 394 -7.63 2.38 11.16
CA LEU A 394 -6.67 2.59 10.08
C LEU A 394 -7.29 2.30 8.71
N TYR A 395 -7.98 1.18 8.53
CA TYR A 395 -8.71 0.89 7.30
C TYR A 395 -9.75 1.96 6.97
N ARG A 396 -10.56 2.39 7.94
CA ARG A 396 -11.51 3.51 7.76
C ARG A 396 -10.81 4.79 7.31
N ASN A 397 -9.62 5.10 7.85
CA ASN A 397 -8.83 6.24 7.39
C ASN A 397 -8.41 6.08 5.93
N VAL A 398 -7.81 4.96 5.54
CA VAL A 398 -7.42 4.72 4.14
C VAL A 398 -8.63 4.81 3.20
N PHE A 399 -9.74 4.14 3.53
CA PHE A 399 -10.98 4.14 2.74
C PHE A 399 -11.72 5.49 2.72
N ALA A 400 -11.48 6.38 3.69
CA ALA A 400 -11.99 7.75 3.66
C ALA A 400 -11.16 8.68 2.76
N SER A 401 -9.92 8.31 2.40
CA SER A 401 -9.09 9.11 1.49
C SER A 401 -9.82 9.36 0.18
N HIS A 402 -9.75 10.61 -0.30
CA HIS A 402 -10.26 10.92 -1.63
C HIS A 402 -9.38 10.27 -2.70
N SER A 403 -8.06 10.31 -2.53
CA SER A 403 -7.07 9.70 -3.43
C SER A 403 -7.35 8.20 -3.61
N PHE A 404 -7.53 7.47 -2.50
CA PHE A 404 -7.88 6.04 -2.50
C PHE A 404 -9.19 5.76 -3.25
N ARG A 405 -10.27 6.46 -2.86
CA ARG A 405 -11.62 6.22 -3.41
C ARG A 405 -11.69 6.46 -4.91
N ARG A 406 -10.98 7.44 -5.46
CA ARG A 406 -10.90 7.68 -6.92
C ARG A 406 -10.55 6.38 -7.67
N VAL A 407 -9.61 5.61 -7.14
CA VAL A 407 -9.11 4.37 -7.74
C VAL A 407 -10.00 3.18 -7.35
N TYR A 408 -10.19 2.93 -6.06
CA TYR A 408 -10.90 1.74 -5.55
C TYR A 408 -12.41 1.70 -5.84
N GLN A 409 -13.04 2.82 -6.21
CA GLN A 409 -14.43 2.85 -6.68
C GLN A 409 -14.54 2.67 -8.21
N SER A 410 -13.44 2.83 -8.94
CA SER A 410 -13.42 2.86 -10.42
C SER A 410 -12.80 1.62 -11.04
N ILE A 411 -11.81 1.03 -10.38
CA ILE A 411 -11.07 -0.16 -10.85
C ILE A 411 -11.30 -1.31 -9.84
N PRO A 412 -11.66 -2.52 -10.29
CA PRO A 412 -11.68 -3.71 -9.44
C PRO A 412 -10.34 -3.94 -8.76
N VAL A 413 -10.32 -4.16 -7.44
CA VAL A 413 -9.09 -4.43 -6.68
C VAL A 413 -9.23 -5.72 -5.90
N MET A 414 -8.25 -6.60 -6.11
CA MET A 414 -7.99 -7.79 -5.31
C MET A 414 -6.63 -7.58 -4.65
N GLY A 415 -6.40 -8.16 -3.47
CA GLY A 415 -5.12 -8.01 -2.79
C GLY A 415 -4.76 -9.15 -1.85
N ILE A 416 -3.59 -9.05 -1.25
CA ILE A 416 -3.08 -9.90 -0.17
C ILE A 416 -2.42 -8.99 0.88
N PHE A 417 -2.41 -9.39 2.15
CA PHE A 417 -1.69 -8.66 3.20
C PHE A 417 -0.18 -8.91 3.12
N ASP A 418 0.58 -8.03 3.77
CA ASP A 418 1.95 -8.32 4.20
C ASP A 418 2.11 -8.12 5.72
N ASP A 419 3.26 -7.67 6.21
CA ASP A 419 3.48 -7.57 7.65
C ASP A 419 2.88 -6.34 8.32
N HIS A 420 2.95 -5.18 7.67
CA HIS A 420 2.45 -3.91 8.18
C HIS A 420 0.91 -3.82 8.26
N GLU A 421 0.19 -4.87 7.88
CA GLU A 421 -1.20 -5.10 8.29
C GLU A 421 -1.32 -5.41 9.79
N ILE A 422 -0.29 -6.00 10.42
CA ILE A 422 -0.25 -6.43 11.82
C ILE A 422 0.88 -5.72 12.60
N ILE A 423 2.13 -6.01 12.24
CA ILE A 423 3.40 -5.50 12.81
C ILE A 423 4.57 -6.01 11.95
N ASN A 424 5.60 -5.17 11.72
CA ASN A 424 6.81 -5.48 10.96
C ASN A 424 7.39 -6.90 11.22
N ASN A 425 7.71 -7.62 10.15
CA ASN A 425 8.33 -8.95 10.08
C ASN A 425 7.59 -10.13 10.77
N TRP A 426 6.26 -10.11 10.97
CA TRP A 426 5.54 -11.24 11.61
C TRP A 426 5.53 -12.56 10.78
N SER A 427 5.43 -13.72 11.45
CA SER A 427 5.51 -15.06 10.81
C SER A 427 4.52 -16.09 11.40
N GLY A 428 3.37 -16.31 10.76
CA GLY A 428 2.22 -16.99 11.36
C GLY A 428 2.46 -18.41 11.91
N ALA A 429 3.23 -19.25 11.22
CA ALA A 429 3.53 -20.61 11.69
C ALA A 429 4.74 -20.69 12.62
N GLY A 430 5.56 -19.64 12.66
CA GLY A 430 6.80 -19.58 13.45
C GLY A 430 6.63 -19.58 14.97
N TYR A 431 5.37 -19.51 15.46
CA TYR A 431 5.02 -19.36 16.87
C TYR A 431 4.44 -20.63 17.51
N THR A 432 4.25 -21.70 16.73
CA THR A 432 3.66 -22.98 17.20
C THR A 432 4.68 -24.11 17.13
N ASN A 433 4.60 -25.05 18.09
CA ASN A 433 5.51 -26.18 18.34
C ASN A 433 6.93 -25.83 18.85
N ALA A 434 7.05 -25.62 20.16
CA ALA A 434 7.96 -26.38 21.05
C ALA A 434 7.85 -25.89 22.52
N THR A 435 8.62 -26.49 23.42
CA THR A 435 8.68 -26.31 24.90
C THR A 435 8.81 -24.89 25.46
N GLU A 436 8.55 -24.73 26.76
CA GLU A 436 8.58 -23.47 27.53
C GLU A 436 9.99 -22.87 27.75
N ASP A 437 10.69 -22.46 26.69
CA ASP A 437 11.92 -21.62 26.81
C ASP A 437 11.59 -20.13 26.67
N GLU A 438 12.16 -19.29 27.55
CA GLU A 438 11.85 -17.85 27.64
C GLU A 438 12.37 -17.02 26.45
N ASP A 439 13.35 -17.50 25.68
CA ASP A 439 14.05 -16.76 24.61
C ASP A 439 13.36 -16.82 23.22
N ARG A 440 12.08 -17.18 23.14
CA ARG A 440 11.41 -17.49 21.85
C ARG A 440 10.52 -16.38 21.28
N PRO A 441 10.43 -16.26 19.94
CA PRO A 441 9.49 -15.35 19.29
C PRO A 441 8.04 -15.69 19.65
N GLN A 442 7.28 -14.69 20.10
CA GLN A 442 5.85 -14.84 20.37
C GLN A 442 5.01 -14.28 19.23
N ALA A 443 3.83 -14.87 19.03
CA ALA A 443 2.87 -14.36 18.05
C ALA A 443 2.44 -12.92 18.43
N PRO A 444 2.36 -11.97 17.47
CA PRO A 444 1.83 -10.65 17.74
C PRO A 444 0.41 -10.75 18.30
N ALA A 445 0.17 -10.18 19.47
CA ALA A 445 -1.14 -10.24 20.13
C ALA A 445 -2.31 -9.72 19.27
N GLY A 446 -2.01 -8.88 18.26
CA GLY A 446 -2.99 -8.31 17.33
C GLY A 446 -3.26 -9.13 16.08
N ILE A 447 -2.58 -10.27 15.86
CA ILE A 447 -2.65 -11.04 14.60
C ILE A 447 -4.09 -11.40 14.19
N HIS A 448 -4.89 -11.93 15.10
CA HIS A 448 -6.30 -12.27 14.82
C HIS A 448 -7.17 -11.03 14.56
N ALA A 449 -6.93 -9.94 15.30
CA ALA A 449 -7.70 -8.71 15.18
C ALA A 449 -7.41 -7.98 13.85
N GLY A 450 -6.14 -7.89 13.47
CA GLY A 450 -5.70 -7.29 12.22
C GLY A 450 -6.07 -8.13 11.00
N LEU A 451 -5.92 -9.46 11.03
CA LEU A 451 -6.38 -10.33 9.94
C LEU A 451 -7.91 -10.29 9.79
N ASN A 452 -8.68 -10.22 10.89
CA ASN A 452 -10.13 -10.05 10.78
C ASN A 452 -10.50 -8.70 10.13
N ALA A 453 -9.86 -7.61 10.56
CA ALA A 453 -10.04 -6.29 9.93
C ALA A 453 -9.59 -6.27 8.45
N TRP A 454 -8.52 -6.98 8.08
CA TRP A 454 -8.12 -7.14 6.68
C TRP A 454 -9.18 -7.88 5.86
N ASN A 455 -9.77 -8.96 6.40
CA ASN A 455 -10.87 -9.67 5.74
C ASN A 455 -12.11 -8.77 5.56
N GLU A 456 -12.47 -8.00 6.58
CA GLU A 456 -13.58 -7.03 6.54
C GLU A 456 -13.43 -5.96 5.44
N TYR A 457 -12.21 -5.53 5.11
CA TYR A 457 -11.97 -4.41 4.18
C TYR A 457 -11.46 -4.83 2.78
N ILE A 458 -10.68 -5.91 2.70
CA ILE A 458 -10.04 -6.43 1.49
C ILE A 458 -10.40 -7.89 1.25
N GLY A 459 -10.09 -8.78 2.19
CA GLY A 459 -10.10 -10.24 1.97
C GLY A 459 -11.43 -10.81 1.50
N HIS A 460 -12.55 -10.42 2.11
CA HIS A 460 -13.88 -10.90 1.68
C HIS A 460 -14.25 -10.47 0.25
N ALA A 461 -13.61 -9.46 -0.32
CA ALA A 461 -13.85 -8.98 -1.68
C ALA A 461 -12.99 -9.68 -2.75
N ASN A 462 -12.04 -10.53 -2.35
CA ASN A 462 -11.20 -11.32 -3.25
C ASN A 462 -11.99 -12.48 -3.90
N PRO A 463 -11.39 -13.21 -4.87
CA PRO A 463 -11.89 -14.52 -5.27
C PRO A 463 -11.96 -15.48 -4.08
N SER A 464 -12.81 -16.50 -4.15
CA SER A 464 -12.83 -17.56 -3.14
C SER A 464 -11.42 -18.18 -2.99
N PRO A 465 -10.97 -18.47 -1.76
CA PRO A 465 -9.64 -19.01 -1.54
C PRO A 465 -9.51 -20.40 -2.14
N ALA A 466 -8.29 -20.77 -2.55
CA ALA A 466 -8.04 -22.07 -3.19
C ALA A 466 -8.29 -23.24 -2.23
N VAL A 467 -8.12 -23.00 -0.93
CA VAL A 467 -8.51 -23.91 0.16
C VAL A 467 -9.35 -23.15 1.18
N LYS A 468 -10.32 -23.84 1.80
CA LYS A 468 -11.26 -23.24 2.75
C LYS A 468 -10.52 -22.69 3.99
N ASN A 469 -10.93 -21.52 4.45
CA ASN A 469 -10.36 -20.78 5.59
C ASN A 469 -8.93 -20.25 5.39
N GLN A 470 -8.37 -20.34 4.18
CA GLN A 470 -7.07 -19.75 3.84
C GLN A 470 -7.21 -18.42 3.08
N HIS A 471 -6.10 -17.70 2.90
CA HIS A 471 -6.09 -16.37 2.26
C HIS A 471 -5.52 -16.35 0.83
N TYR A 472 -4.84 -17.41 0.40
CA TYR A 472 -4.35 -17.56 -0.97
C TYR A 472 -5.46 -17.99 -1.94
N TYR A 473 -5.40 -17.49 -3.18
CA TYR A 473 -6.44 -17.71 -4.19
C TYR A 473 -5.87 -17.71 -5.61
N SER A 474 -6.68 -18.18 -6.57
CA SER A 474 -6.34 -18.11 -8.00
C SER A 474 -7.52 -17.59 -8.82
N PHE A 475 -7.21 -16.97 -9.95
CA PHE A 475 -8.21 -16.50 -10.91
C PHE A 475 -7.66 -16.50 -12.34
N ARG A 476 -8.52 -16.21 -13.32
CA ARG A 476 -8.14 -16.14 -14.73
C ARG A 476 -8.80 -14.95 -15.41
N TYR A 477 -8.03 -14.24 -16.24
CA TYR A 477 -8.56 -13.32 -17.23
C TYR A 477 -8.28 -13.90 -18.61
N GLY A 478 -9.32 -14.33 -19.33
CA GLY A 478 -9.17 -15.02 -20.61
C GLY A 478 -8.25 -16.25 -20.50
N ASP A 479 -7.19 -16.30 -21.30
CA ASP A 479 -6.18 -17.37 -21.24
C ASP A 479 -4.96 -17.05 -20.38
N THR A 480 -5.00 -15.99 -19.57
CA THR A 480 -3.97 -15.69 -18.58
C THR A 480 -4.43 -16.14 -17.20
N ALA A 481 -3.55 -16.79 -16.44
CA ALA A 481 -3.85 -17.31 -15.11
C ALA A 481 -3.03 -16.59 -14.03
N PHE A 482 -3.62 -16.44 -12.85
CA PHE A 482 -3.06 -15.76 -11.69
C PHE A 482 -3.16 -16.65 -10.46
N PHE A 483 -2.10 -16.72 -9.66
CA PHE A 483 -2.11 -17.25 -8.30
C PHE A 483 -1.58 -16.17 -7.36
N VAL A 484 -2.28 -15.93 -6.25
CA VAL A 484 -1.87 -14.97 -5.21
C VAL A 484 -1.56 -15.78 -3.96
N LEU A 485 -0.30 -15.74 -3.56
CA LEU A 485 0.26 -16.48 -2.43
C LEU A 485 0.04 -15.69 -1.13
N ASP A 486 -0.39 -16.36 -0.08
CA ASP A 486 -0.13 -15.92 1.29
C ASP A 486 1.30 -16.35 1.64
N VAL A 487 2.14 -15.41 2.08
CA VAL A 487 3.54 -15.69 2.44
C VAL A 487 3.89 -15.20 3.84
N ARG A 488 2.90 -14.79 4.65
CA ARG A 488 3.08 -14.44 6.07
C ARG A 488 2.32 -15.41 6.99
N GLY A 489 1.12 -15.85 6.61
CA GLY A 489 0.23 -16.70 7.40
C GLY A 489 0.79 -18.07 7.76
N HIS A 490 1.64 -18.64 6.90
CA HIS A 490 2.21 -19.98 7.07
C HIS A 490 3.73 -20.01 7.24
N ARG A 491 4.40 -18.84 7.23
CA ARG A 491 5.85 -18.80 7.25
C ARG A 491 6.45 -19.08 8.64
N THR A 492 7.59 -19.75 8.64
CA THR A 492 8.41 -20.04 9.82
C THR A 492 9.15 -18.78 10.26
N HIS A 493 9.24 -18.48 11.55
CA HIS A 493 9.96 -17.28 12.01
C HIS A 493 11.47 -17.46 11.85
N PRO A 494 12.25 -16.47 11.35
CA PRO A 494 13.69 -16.64 11.11
C PRO A 494 14.54 -16.97 12.34
N GLN A 495 14.02 -16.72 13.55
CA GLN A 495 14.65 -17.09 14.83
C GLN A 495 14.13 -18.42 15.41
N SER A 496 13.31 -19.16 14.67
CA SER A 496 12.81 -20.48 15.11
C SER A 496 13.87 -21.57 14.91
N ALA A 497 13.87 -22.58 15.78
CA ALA A 497 14.79 -23.72 15.72
C ALA A 497 14.35 -24.84 14.75
N VAL A 498 13.41 -24.55 13.83
CA VAL A 498 12.93 -25.50 12.82
C VAL A 498 14.02 -25.74 11.78
N GLU A 499 14.45 -27.00 11.62
CA GLU A 499 15.53 -27.41 10.71
C GLU A 499 15.23 -27.10 9.23
N THR A 500 13.96 -27.21 8.83
CA THR A 500 13.48 -27.00 7.46
C THR A 500 12.39 -25.91 7.43
N PRO A 501 12.77 -24.62 7.47
CA PRO A 501 11.81 -23.53 7.47
C PRO A 501 11.02 -23.50 6.15
N THR A 502 9.72 -23.25 6.25
CA THR A 502 8.80 -23.07 5.12
C THR A 502 8.18 -21.67 5.13
N ILE A 503 7.88 -21.13 3.95
CA ILE A 503 7.15 -19.88 3.75
C ILE A 503 5.68 -20.10 3.35
N LEU A 504 5.40 -21.17 2.57
CA LEU A 504 4.05 -21.49 2.10
C LEU A 504 3.28 -22.41 3.06
N GLY A 505 3.98 -23.31 3.76
CA GLY A 505 3.35 -24.49 4.36
C GLY A 505 2.89 -25.51 3.32
N GLU A 506 2.66 -26.74 3.78
CA GLU A 506 2.36 -27.89 2.92
C GLU A 506 1.07 -27.72 2.10
N GLU A 507 -0.02 -27.30 2.73
CA GLU A 507 -1.35 -27.20 2.09
C GLU A 507 -1.36 -26.18 0.94
N GLN A 508 -0.73 -25.01 1.12
CA GLN A 508 -0.64 -24.00 0.07
C GLN A 508 0.30 -24.42 -1.05
N ARG A 509 1.44 -25.05 -0.73
CA ARG A 509 2.38 -25.57 -1.72
C ARG A 509 1.71 -26.60 -2.63
N ASP A 510 0.94 -27.52 -2.06
CA ASP A 510 0.21 -28.55 -2.82
C ASP A 510 -0.92 -27.94 -3.68
N ALA A 511 -1.64 -26.95 -3.15
CA ALA A 511 -2.63 -26.19 -3.92
C ALA A 511 -1.99 -25.41 -5.10
N PHE A 512 -0.80 -24.84 -4.87
CA PHE A 512 -0.03 -24.11 -5.88
C PHE A 512 0.51 -25.03 -6.98
N PHE A 513 1.10 -26.19 -6.64
CA PHE A 513 1.52 -27.19 -7.62
C PHE A 513 0.34 -27.77 -8.41
N SER A 514 -0.79 -28.01 -7.73
CA SER A 514 -2.04 -28.44 -8.38
C SER A 514 -2.56 -27.40 -9.38
N TRP A 515 -2.46 -26.10 -9.05
CA TRP A 515 -2.80 -25.02 -9.97
C TRP A 515 -1.81 -24.95 -11.15
N LEU A 516 -0.50 -24.99 -10.90
CA LEU A 516 0.54 -24.97 -11.94
C LEU A 516 0.30 -26.07 -12.98
N ALA A 517 0.04 -27.31 -12.53
CA ALA A 517 -0.26 -28.44 -13.41
C ALA A 517 -1.50 -28.19 -14.29
N GLN A 518 -2.55 -27.58 -13.74
CA GLN A 518 -3.77 -27.24 -14.49
C GLN A 518 -3.54 -26.11 -15.51
N VAL A 519 -2.71 -25.11 -15.19
CA VAL A 519 -2.51 -23.94 -16.07
C VAL A 519 -1.40 -24.13 -17.09
N ASN A 520 -0.46 -25.07 -16.87
CA ASN A 520 0.74 -25.27 -17.69
C ASN A 520 0.46 -25.22 -19.21
N HIS A 521 -0.48 -26.04 -19.68
CA HIS A 521 -0.89 -26.13 -21.10
C HIS A 521 -2.26 -25.47 -21.41
N THR A 522 -2.88 -24.80 -20.43
CA THR A 522 -4.22 -24.18 -20.61
C THR A 522 -4.22 -22.67 -20.52
N ALA A 523 -3.13 -22.06 -20.01
CA ALA A 523 -2.91 -20.63 -19.95
C ALA A 523 -1.64 -20.22 -20.70
N THR A 524 -1.70 -19.12 -21.47
CA THR A 524 -0.53 -18.61 -22.21
C THR A 524 0.47 -17.95 -21.26
N PHE A 525 0.05 -17.00 -20.42
CA PHE A 525 0.88 -16.43 -19.35
C PHE A 525 0.40 -16.89 -17.97
N LYS A 526 1.34 -17.07 -17.04
CA LYS A 526 1.08 -17.39 -15.63
C LYS A 526 1.71 -16.30 -14.76
N PHE A 527 0.89 -15.60 -14.00
CA PHE A 527 1.35 -14.61 -13.03
C PHE A 527 1.23 -15.17 -11.62
N ILE A 528 2.26 -14.95 -10.82
CA ILE A 528 2.37 -15.45 -9.45
C ILE A 528 2.69 -14.26 -8.57
N ALA A 529 1.78 -13.90 -7.68
CA ALA A 529 1.91 -12.75 -6.80
C ALA A 529 2.33 -13.21 -5.39
N SER A 530 3.37 -12.59 -4.88
CA SER A 530 3.90 -12.69 -3.52
C SER A 530 3.88 -11.27 -2.92
N SER A 531 3.71 -11.10 -1.62
CA SER A 531 3.87 -9.78 -1.00
C SER A 531 5.36 -9.39 -0.91
N VAL A 532 6.19 -10.28 -0.36
CA VAL A 532 7.65 -10.14 -0.30
C VAL A 532 8.37 -10.61 -1.59
N PRO A 533 9.60 -10.15 -1.89
CA PRO A 533 10.33 -10.52 -3.11
C PRO A 533 10.83 -11.96 -3.12
N PHE A 534 10.85 -12.55 -4.31
CA PHE A 534 11.36 -13.89 -4.59
C PHE A 534 12.89 -13.93 -4.77
N THR A 535 13.47 -12.87 -5.33
CA THR A 535 14.92 -12.72 -5.54
C THR A 535 15.73 -12.69 -4.24
N SER A 536 16.94 -13.28 -4.25
CA SER A 536 17.89 -13.21 -3.13
C SER A 536 18.86 -12.03 -3.20
N LEU A 537 18.73 -11.16 -4.21
CA LEU A 537 19.65 -10.03 -4.45
C LEU A 537 19.49 -8.87 -3.44
N TRP A 538 18.44 -8.89 -2.62
CA TRP A 538 18.27 -7.96 -1.49
C TRP A 538 19.26 -8.30 -0.36
N GLY A 539 19.89 -7.29 0.22
CA GLY A 539 20.87 -7.42 1.29
C GLY A 539 21.96 -6.35 1.26
N GLY A 540 23.05 -6.63 1.99
CA GLY A 540 24.23 -5.78 2.08
C GLY A 540 24.48 -5.27 3.50
N PRO A 541 25.59 -4.57 3.78
CA PRO A 541 26.01 -4.26 5.15
C PRO A 541 25.10 -3.32 5.96
N LEU A 542 24.11 -2.69 5.30
CA LEU A 542 23.18 -1.73 5.89
C LEU A 542 21.71 -2.13 5.68
N ASP A 543 21.46 -3.30 5.11
CA ASP A 543 20.14 -3.92 4.99
C ASP A 543 20.04 -5.04 6.02
N LEU A 544 19.19 -4.85 7.02
CA LEU A 544 19.09 -5.75 8.17
C LEU A 544 18.16 -6.95 7.90
N ASP A 545 17.18 -6.77 6.99
CA ASP A 545 16.02 -7.65 6.88
C ASP A 545 15.86 -8.30 5.50
N GLY A 546 16.43 -7.72 4.42
CA GLY A 546 16.25 -8.23 3.05
C GLY A 546 16.75 -9.66 2.80
N ARG A 547 17.55 -10.21 3.73
CA ARG A 547 18.02 -11.60 3.73
C ARG A 547 17.13 -12.59 4.48
N THR A 548 16.37 -12.10 5.45
CA THR A 548 15.69 -12.91 6.48
C THR A 548 14.18 -12.86 6.36
N ASP A 549 13.62 -11.78 5.83
CA ASP A 549 12.18 -11.60 5.72
C ASP A 549 11.59 -12.17 4.41
N GLY A 550 12.32 -11.99 3.29
CA GLY A 550 11.91 -12.47 1.97
C GLY A 550 12.17 -13.96 1.71
N TRP A 551 11.90 -14.39 0.47
CA TRP A 551 12.13 -15.78 0.01
C TRP A 551 13.59 -16.25 0.11
N ALA A 552 14.54 -15.32 0.21
CA ALA A 552 15.97 -15.60 0.38
C ALA A 552 16.29 -16.47 1.61
N PHE A 553 15.50 -16.34 2.69
CA PHE A 553 15.67 -17.15 3.90
C PHE A 553 15.27 -18.62 3.69
N TYR A 554 14.21 -18.84 2.90
CA TYR A 554 13.58 -20.15 2.68
C TYR A 554 14.21 -20.87 1.48
N HIS A 555 15.55 -20.90 1.44
CA HIS A 555 16.36 -21.33 0.29
C HIS A 555 15.89 -22.65 -0.33
N GLU A 556 15.66 -23.70 0.47
CA GLU A 556 15.27 -25.01 -0.06
C GLU A 556 13.88 -25.01 -0.71
N GLU A 557 12.88 -24.34 -0.11
CA GLU A 557 11.55 -24.23 -0.70
C GLU A 557 11.58 -23.34 -1.95
N ARG A 558 12.27 -22.20 -1.90
CA ARG A 558 12.50 -21.30 -3.05
C ARG A 558 13.14 -22.06 -4.23
N LYS A 559 14.16 -22.87 -3.96
CA LYS A 559 14.85 -23.70 -4.95
C LYS A 559 13.94 -24.79 -5.52
N GLN A 560 13.16 -25.49 -4.69
CA GLN A 560 12.18 -26.48 -5.16
C GLN A 560 11.15 -25.85 -6.11
N LEU A 561 10.72 -24.60 -5.86
CA LEU A 561 9.85 -23.88 -6.79
C LEU A 561 10.57 -23.55 -8.10
N LEU A 562 11.81 -23.03 -8.07
CA LEU A 562 12.60 -22.75 -9.29
C LEU A 562 12.85 -24.02 -10.13
N ASP A 563 13.13 -25.14 -9.48
CA ASP A 563 13.37 -26.44 -10.12
C ASP A 563 12.15 -26.91 -10.95
N ILE A 564 10.95 -26.50 -10.57
CA ILE A 564 9.68 -26.77 -11.28
C ILE A 564 9.35 -25.65 -12.29
N LEU A 565 9.43 -24.38 -11.87
CA LEU A 565 8.98 -23.22 -12.65
C LEU A 565 9.77 -23.03 -13.94
N GLN A 566 11.06 -23.41 -13.98
CA GLN A 566 11.88 -23.37 -15.20
C GLN A 566 11.31 -24.19 -16.38
N TYR A 567 10.45 -25.19 -16.10
CA TYR A 567 9.78 -26.02 -17.11
C TYR A 567 8.35 -25.54 -17.45
N VAL A 568 7.86 -24.49 -16.79
CA VAL A 568 6.54 -23.90 -17.06
C VAL A 568 6.73 -22.69 -17.97
N PRO A 569 6.15 -22.67 -19.19
CA PRO A 569 6.35 -21.56 -20.11
C PRO A 569 5.59 -20.32 -19.61
N ASN A 570 6.28 -19.18 -19.70
CA ASN A 570 5.75 -17.83 -19.51
C ASN A 570 5.28 -17.51 -18.08
N VAL A 571 6.14 -17.78 -17.09
CA VAL A 571 5.92 -17.43 -15.70
C VAL A 571 6.47 -16.04 -15.40
N ILE A 572 5.66 -15.20 -14.75
CA ILE A 572 6.04 -13.88 -14.24
C ILE A 572 5.69 -13.78 -12.76
N LEU A 573 6.68 -13.47 -11.93
CA LEU A 573 6.57 -13.20 -10.50
C LEU A 573 6.31 -11.71 -10.25
N LEU A 574 5.47 -11.40 -9.28
CA LEU A 574 5.06 -10.05 -8.89
C LEU A 574 5.26 -9.89 -7.39
N SER A 575 5.94 -8.82 -6.95
CA SER A 575 6.22 -8.59 -5.51
C SER A 575 6.27 -7.12 -5.11
N GLY A 576 6.25 -6.87 -3.79
CA GLY A 576 6.15 -5.55 -3.14
C GLY A 576 7.26 -5.31 -2.12
N ASP A 577 6.89 -4.96 -0.87
CA ASP A 577 7.72 -4.81 0.33
C ASP A 577 8.87 -3.77 0.28
N ARG A 578 9.90 -3.95 -0.56
CA ARG A 578 11.25 -3.35 -0.40
C ARG A 578 11.43 -1.83 -0.56
N HIS A 579 10.37 -1.08 -0.81
CA HIS A 579 10.35 0.37 -1.10
C HIS A 579 11.24 0.82 -2.29
N GLU A 580 11.68 -0.13 -3.11
CA GLU A 580 12.52 0.05 -4.29
C GLU A 580 11.89 -0.72 -5.47
N PHE A 581 12.32 -0.47 -6.71
CA PHE A 581 11.90 -1.29 -7.86
C PHE A 581 13.06 -2.16 -8.35
N ALA A 582 12.81 -3.45 -8.57
CA ALA A 582 13.75 -4.36 -9.21
C ALA A 582 13.06 -5.31 -10.20
N SER A 583 13.79 -5.71 -11.24
CA SER A 583 13.42 -6.82 -12.13
C SER A 583 14.59 -7.78 -12.27
N VAL A 584 14.30 -9.07 -12.10
CA VAL A 584 15.28 -10.16 -12.01
C VAL A 584 14.83 -11.32 -12.89
N SER A 585 15.76 -11.93 -13.60
CA SER A 585 15.59 -13.19 -14.34
C SER A 585 16.09 -14.35 -13.50
N PHE A 586 15.30 -15.42 -13.41
CA PHE A 586 15.72 -16.70 -12.84
C PHE A 586 15.87 -17.72 -13.95
N ARG A 587 17.08 -18.28 -14.10
CA ARG A 587 17.41 -19.35 -15.06
C ARG A 587 16.87 -19.09 -16.48
N ASP A 588 16.89 -17.83 -16.91
CA ASP A 588 16.38 -17.30 -18.20
C ASP A 588 14.94 -17.72 -18.57
N THR A 589 14.13 -18.14 -17.59
CA THR A 589 12.81 -18.75 -17.79
C THR A 589 11.70 -18.09 -16.98
N VAL A 590 12.02 -17.53 -15.82
CA VAL A 590 11.08 -16.83 -14.93
C VAL A 590 11.53 -15.38 -14.75
N LEU A 591 10.60 -14.42 -14.75
CA LEU A 591 10.89 -13.00 -14.54
C LEU A 591 10.15 -12.45 -13.32
N GLU A 592 10.85 -11.81 -12.40
CA GLU A 592 10.24 -11.03 -11.31
C GLU A 592 10.18 -9.53 -11.62
N PHE A 593 9.12 -8.90 -11.10
CA PHE A 593 8.97 -7.45 -11.00
C PHE A 593 8.56 -7.07 -9.57
N SER A 594 9.54 -6.73 -8.75
CA SER A 594 9.35 -6.18 -7.40
C SER A 594 9.13 -4.68 -7.50
N THR A 595 8.00 -4.16 -7.00
CA THR A 595 7.61 -2.75 -7.18
C THR A 595 6.99 -2.13 -5.94
N SER A 596 7.75 -1.29 -5.25
CA SER A 596 7.25 -0.48 -4.13
C SER A 596 8.04 0.83 -3.95
N PRO A 597 7.51 1.81 -3.18
CA PRO A 597 6.13 1.87 -2.67
C PRO A 597 5.21 2.63 -3.63
N LEU A 598 3.89 2.48 -3.48
CA LEU A 598 2.94 3.39 -4.14
C LEU A 598 2.95 4.79 -3.51
N SER A 599 3.07 4.87 -2.19
CA SER A 599 3.07 6.16 -1.48
C SER A 599 3.70 6.02 -0.10
N MET A 600 5.02 5.90 -0.06
CA MET A 600 5.81 5.83 1.18
C MET A 600 7.17 6.52 0.95
N PHE A 601 8.24 6.08 1.62
CA PHE A 601 9.60 6.49 1.30
C PHE A 601 10.25 5.53 0.30
N TYR A 602 11.32 5.94 -0.37
CA TYR A 602 12.28 5.00 -0.96
C TYR A 602 13.50 4.88 -0.07
N ILE A 603 14.22 3.76 -0.13
CA ILE A 603 15.43 3.57 0.68
C ILE A 603 16.58 4.40 0.06
N PRO A 604 17.19 5.36 0.78
CA PRO A 604 18.26 6.21 0.23
C PRO A 604 19.63 5.50 0.17
N ILE A 605 19.73 4.31 0.77
CA ILE A 605 20.87 3.40 0.75
C ILE A 605 20.48 2.26 -0.18
N ARG A 606 21.39 1.83 -1.07
CA ARG A 606 21.08 0.76 -2.02
C ARG A 606 21.08 -0.59 -1.30
N THR A 607 19.94 -1.29 -1.33
CA THR A 607 19.77 -2.60 -0.67
C THR A 607 19.77 -3.79 -1.63
N LEU A 608 20.02 -3.56 -2.93
CA LEU A 608 20.09 -4.62 -3.94
C LEU A 608 21.34 -4.51 -4.82
N ALA A 609 21.98 -5.65 -5.07
CA ALA A 609 23.14 -5.79 -5.94
C ALA A 609 23.26 -7.23 -6.49
N GLN A 610 23.91 -7.43 -7.65
CA GLN A 610 24.02 -8.75 -8.29
C GLN A 610 24.90 -9.72 -7.48
N GLU A 611 25.94 -9.17 -6.84
CA GLU A 611 26.87 -9.83 -5.94
C GLU A 611 26.21 -10.34 -4.64
N HIS A 612 24.95 -10.00 -4.38
CA HIS A 612 24.22 -10.52 -3.23
C HIS A 612 23.60 -11.90 -3.48
N SER A 613 23.56 -12.43 -4.70
CA SER A 613 22.96 -13.77 -4.99
C SER A 613 23.43 -14.85 -4.01
N ILE A 614 22.48 -15.56 -3.38
CA ILE A 614 22.77 -16.81 -2.66
C ILE A 614 22.86 -18.00 -3.62
N ASP A 615 22.20 -17.90 -4.77
CA ASP A 615 22.20 -18.93 -5.80
C ASP A 615 23.53 -18.95 -6.59
N PRO A 616 23.88 -20.10 -7.22
CA PRO A 616 25.04 -20.20 -8.11
C PRO A 616 25.08 -19.12 -9.20
N PRO A 617 26.29 -18.66 -9.62
CA PRO A 617 26.42 -17.61 -10.62
C PRO A 617 25.67 -17.91 -11.92
N GLY A 618 24.74 -17.04 -12.28
CA GLY A 618 23.89 -17.16 -13.47
C GLY A 618 22.49 -17.72 -13.21
N GLU A 619 22.18 -18.24 -12.02
CA GLU A 619 20.81 -18.62 -11.68
C GLU A 619 19.91 -17.39 -11.45
N GLU A 620 20.41 -16.32 -10.83
CA GLU A 620 19.75 -15.00 -10.76
C GLU A 620 20.51 -13.95 -11.57
N THR A 621 19.81 -13.23 -12.46
CA THR A 621 20.35 -12.10 -13.23
C THR A 621 19.53 -10.83 -13.02
N LEU A 622 20.15 -9.78 -12.49
CA LEU A 622 19.55 -8.46 -12.32
C LEU A 622 19.36 -7.76 -13.67
N LEU A 623 18.10 -7.61 -14.10
CA LEU A 623 17.76 -6.95 -15.36
C LEU A 623 17.64 -5.42 -15.19
N LYS A 624 17.02 -4.98 -14.10
CA LYS A 624 16.81 -3.56 -13.83
C LYS A 624 16.66 -3.28 -12.33
N TYR A 625 17.20 -2.14 -11.90
CA TYR A 625 17.03 -1.59 -10.56
C TYR A 625 16.69 -0.10 -10.68
N ILE A 626 15.63 0.35 -10.01
CA ILE A 626 15.18 1.75 -9.92
C ILE A 626 14.82 2.02 -8.44
N PRO A 627 15.81 2.37 -7.61
CA PRO A 627 15.60 2.53 -6.19
C PRO A 627 14.78 3.79 -5.85
N ASP A 628 15.12 4.92 -6.48
CA ASP A 628 14.60 6.24 -6.13
C ASP A 628 13.15 6.46 -6.56
N GLY A 629 12.41 7.24 -5.76
CA GLY A 629 11.04 7.69 -6.05
C GLY A 629 10.00 7.19 -5.05
N ASN A 630 9.13 8.10 -4.58
CA ASN A 630 8.17 7.81 -3.50
C ASN A 630 6.83 7.23 -4.02
N HIS A 631 6.60 7.27 -5.33
CA HIS A 631 5.37 6.79 -5.95
C HIS A 631 5.67 5.89 -7.15
N LYS A 632 5.68 4.58 -6.93
CA LYS A 632 5.97 3.54 -7.92
C LYS A 632 4.77 2.60 -8.10
N TRP A 633 4.53 2.18 -9.35
CA TRP A 633 3.64 1.06 -9.68
C TRP A 633 4.05 0.47 -11.04
N THR A 634 3.69 -0.79 -11.29
CA THR A 634 4.03 -1.48 -12.54
C THR A 634 2.75 -1.91 -13.26
N GLU A 635 2.62 -1.51 -14.52
CA GLU A 635 1.56 -1.94 -15.43
C GLU A 635 2.05 -3.09 -16.32
N PHE A 636 1.17 -4.06 -16.55
CA PHE A 636 1.36 -5.19 -17.44
C PHE A 636 0.26 -5.18 -18.50
N GLU A 637 0.62 -4.83 -19.74
CA GLU A 637 -0.23 -5.00 -20.91
C GLU A 637 0.03 -6.39 -21.51
N VAL A 638 -0.95 -7.28 -21.39
CA VAL A 638 -0.90 -8.67 -21.87
C VAL A 638 -1.61 -8.74 -23.23
N ASP A 639 -0.91 -9.20 -24.26
CA ASP A 639 -1.43 -9.45 -25.61
C ASP A 639 -1.11 -10.88 -26.06
N THR A 640 -2.10 -11.77 -25.97
CA THR A 640 -2.00 -13.18 -26.39
C THR A 640 -2.70 -13.45 -27.73
N ARG A 641 -3.13 -12.39 -28.46
CA ARG A 641 -3.92 -12.51 -29.69
C ARG A 641 -3.16 -13.22 -30.81
N ASP A 642 -1.86 -12.97 -30.94
CA ASP A 642 -0.99 -13.80 -31.77
C ASP A 642 -0.61 -15.07 -30.97
N PRO A 643 -1.09 -16.28 -31.35
CA PRO A 643 -0.72 -17.51 -30.67
C PRO A 643 0.76 -17.90 -30.87
N LYS A 644 1.46 -17.34 -31.88
CA LYS A 644 2.86 -17.64 -32.19
C LYS A 644 3.84 -16.67 -31.52
N GLN A 645 3.39 -15.46 -31.20
CA GLN A 645 4.19 -14.43 -30.52
C GLN A 645 3.36 -13.73 -29.44
N PRO A 646 2.91 -14.45 -28.40
CA PRO A 646 2.26 -13.82 -27.26
C PRO A 646 3.24 -12.86 -26.58
N LEU A 647 2.74 -11.72 -26.11
CA LEU A 647 3.54 -10.61 -25.62
C LEU A 647 3.01 -10.10 -24.28
N VAL A 648 3.92 -9.78 -23.36
CA VAL A 648 3.63 -8.87 -22.25
C VAL A 648 4.50 -7.62 -22.42
N VAL A 649 3.89 -6.44 -22.33
CA VAL A 649 4.61 -5.17 -22.23
C VAL A 649 4.50 -4.68 -20.79
N VAL A 650 5.64 -4.66 -20.10
CA VAL A 650 5.75 -4.15 -18.73
C VAL A 650 6.11 -2.68 -18.79
N ARG A 651 5.45 -1.83 -17.99
CA ARG A 651 5.77 -0.40 -17.85
C ARG A 651 5.83 -0.03 -16.37
N VAL A 652 6.97 0.47 -15.93
CA VAL A 652 7.20 0.91 -14.56
C VAL A 652 7.03 2.43 -14.51
N TYR A 653 6.14 2.89 -13.64
CA TYR A 653 5.91 4.30 -13.41
C TYR A 653 6.59 4.74 -12.11
N VAL A 654 7.26 5.89 -12.14
CA VAL A 654 7.84 6.55 -10.96
C VAL A 654 7.42 8.02 -10.97
N ASP A 655 6.86 8.49 -9.86
CA ASP A 655 6.38 9.86 -9.63
C ASP A 655 5.48 10.41 -10.77
N GLY A 656 4.69 9.50 -11.38
CA GLY A 656 3.72 9.81 -12.43
C GLY A 656 4.25 9.79 -13.86
N LYS A 657 5.50 9.33 -14.08
CA LYS A 657 6.13 9.19 -15.40
C LYS A 657 6.56 7.75 -15.64
N GLU A 658 6.50 7.30 -16.88
CA GLU A 658 7.11 6.02 -17.27
C GLU A 658 8.63 6.14 -17.12
N ALA A 659 9.22 5.29 -16.27
CA ALA A 659 10.64 5.28 -15.93
C ALA A 659 11.40 4.16 -16.64
N TRP A 660 10.72 3.06 -16.97
CA TRP A 660 11.27 1.92 -17.70
C TRP A 660 10.15 1.09 -18.34
N ASN A 661 10.46 0.40 -19.43
CA ASN A 661 9.59 -0.60 -20.04
C ASN A 661 10.38 -1.82 -20.51
N LEU A 662 9.70 -2.95 -20.64
CA LEU A 662 10.23 -4.21 -21.15
C LEU A 662 9.18 -4.92 -22.01
N ARG A 663 9.63 -5.59 -23.08
CA ARG A 663 8.79 -6.44 -23.94
C ARG A 663 9.19 -7.89 -23.76
N ILE A 664 8.31 -8.69 -23.18
CA ILE A 664 8.51 -10.11 -22.91
C ILE A 664 7.80 -10.90 -24.00
N LEU A 665 8.56 -11.52 -24.90
CA LEU A 665 8.02 -12.46 -25.89
C LEU A 665 7.85 -13.82 -25.24
N GLY A 666 6.60 -14.27 -25.13
CA GLY A 666 6.25 -15.57 -24.58
C GLY A 666 6.37 -16.70 -25.61
N GLN A 667 6.56 -17.91 -25.11
CA GLN A 667 6.53 -19.15 -25.87
C GLN A 667 5.08 -19.54 -26.25
N PRO A 668 4.83 -20.06 -27.46
CA PRO A 668 3.53 -20.59 -27.86
C PRO A 668 3.07 -21.77 -26.99
N VAL A 669 1.92 -21.62 -26.32
CA VAL A 669 1.29 -22.71 -25.55
C VAL A 669 0.28 -23.43 -26.44
N ASN A 670 0.69 -24.57 -27.02
CA ASN A 670 -0.22 -25.46 -27.74
C ASN A 670 -1.20 -26.11 -26.76
N LYS A 671 -2.49 -25.75 -26.84
CA LYS A 671 -3.53 -26.51 -26.15
C LYS A 671 -3.51 -27.95 -26.68
N THR A 672 -3.30 -28.93 -25.79
CA THR A 672 -3.46 -30.34 -26.15
C THR A 672 -4.86 -30.54 -26.73
N GLN A 673 -4.95 -31.32 -27.81
CA GLN A 673 -6.20 -31.46 -28.56
C GLN A 673 -7.33 -31.98 -27.65
N SER A 674 -8.58 -31.65 -28.01
CA SER A 674 -9.78 -32.10 -27.29
C SER A 674 -9.80 -33.63 -27.11
N ALA A 675 -10.68 -34.14 -26.25
CA ALA A 675 -10.79 -35.58 -26.01
C ALA A 675 -10.93 -36.40 -27.32
N LEU A 676 -11.59 -35.86 -28.34
CA LEU A 676 -11.67 -36.42 -29.71
C LEU A 676 -10.29 -36.50 -30.41
N GLY A 677 -9.45 -35.48 -30.26
CA GLY A 677 -8.08 -35.50 -30.76
C GLY A 677 -7.18 -36.49 -30.02
N LYS A 678 -7.32 -36.62 -28.69
CA LYS A 678 -6.66 -37.70 -27.93
C LYS A 678 -7.13 -39.09 -28.36
N LEU A 679 -8.41 -39.25 -28.70
CA LEU A 679 -8.99 -40.51 -29.16
C LEU A 679 -8.53 -40.86 -30.59
N ALA A 680 -8.48 -39.87 -31.49
CA ALA A 680 -7.89 -40.00 -32.83
C ALA A 680 -6.38 -40.27 -32.79
N GLN A 681 -5.65 -39.60 -31.88
CA GLN A 681 -4.23 -39.85 -31.66
C GLN A 681 -3.99 -41.25 -31.08
N SER A 682 -4.76 -41.68 -30.09
CA SER A 682 -4.70 -43.04 -29.56
C SER A 682 -5.05 -44.10 -30.61
N LEU A 683 -5.96 -43.82 -31.55
CA LEU A 683 -6.24 -44.69 -32.70
C LEU A 683 -5.03 -44.74 -33.66
N LEU A 684 -4.42 -43.60 -34.00
CA LEU A 684 -3.25 -43.55 -34.88
C LEU A 684 -2.01 -44.22 -34.26
N GLU A 685 -1.84 -44.13 -32.95
CA GLU A 685 -0.83 -44.86 -32.19
C GLU A 685 -1.14 -46.37 -32.10
N LEU A 686 -2.41 -46.76 -31.96
CA LEU A 686 -2.86 -48.17 -32.02
C LEU A 686 -2.61 -48.80 -33.40
N PHE A 687 -2.80 -48.03 -34.47
CA PHE A 687 -2.51 -48.45 -35.85
C PHE A 687 -1.03 -48.27 -36.25
N GLY A 688 -0.14 -47.90 -35.33
CA GLY A 688 1.31 -47.89 -35.55
C GLY A 688 1.85 -46.75 -36.42
N PHE A 689 1.04 -45.73 -36.73
CA PHE A 689 1.45 -44.60 -37.59
C PHE A 689 2.26 -43.50 -36.87
N ARG A 690 2.53 -43.66 -35.56
CA ARG A 690 3.36 -42.72 -34.78
C ARG A 690 4.05 -43.43 -33.60
N GLN A 691 5.29 -43.06 -33.32
CA GLN A 691 5.99 -43.50 -32.11
C GLN A 691 5.51 -42.74 -30.87
N ARG A 692 5.47 -43.44 -29.73
CA ARG A 692 5.15 -42.87 -28.42
C ARG A 692 6.35 -42.09 -27.87
N ASN A 693 6.17 -40.77 -27.69
CA ASN A 693 6.98 -40.01 -26.76
C ASN A 693 6.22 -39.89 -25.43
N TRP A 694 6.93 -40.12 -24.32
CA TRP A 694 6.50 -39.65 -23.00
C TRP A 694 7.13 -38.27 -22.79
N PHE A 695 6.37 -37.38 -22.15
CA PHE A 695 6.54 -35.91 -22.11
C PHE A 695 6.07 -35.18 -23.38
#